data_AF-A0A1M3KGY0-F1
#
_entry.id   AF-A0A1M3KGY0-F1
#
_cell.length_a   1.000
_cell.length_b   1.000
_cell.length_c   1.000
_cell.angle_alpha   90.00
_cell.angle_beta   90.00
_cell.angle_gamma   90.00
#
_symmetry.space_group_name_H-M   'P 1'
#
loop_
_entity.id
_entity.type
_entity.pdbx_description
1 polymer ?
#
loop_
_entity_poly.entity_id
_entity_poly.type
_entity_poly.pdbx_seq_one_letter_code
_entity_poly.pdbx_strand_id
1 'polypeptide(L)'
;MKTVGILLRNAIILTMDENFSIFQPGAIAIDGDLIVAVGPETSVLESYNAEQIINCEGKILMPGLINAHTHVPMTLLRGLSDDLRLDVWLLGYMMPVEREYVTPEFVRLGTKIACAEMIKSGITCFNDMYYFEDDVAQATAEVGMRAVCGESILKFPTPDAQSYEESLSYSRKFIQRWKDHPLIVPAIAPHAPYTCTEEILKKAKDLAKEFDVPLHIHLSETASEVDNSRLEHGMPVIPYVKKQDLFEAKVIAAHCVHIDPGEIRSLKNANAGIAHNPSSNLKLASGIAPVKQMMDIGLNVGIGTDGPASNNDLDMFEEIRLTTFLAKGTSGDPTALPAKTTLAMATRIGAHALHIGDITGSLEPGKRADLITVNVNVTHNSPSFKHNPDGPYGQIVYATKTTDVNDVMVNGRWLMLNRNLLTLDEDALLRQASEYAKKIDLFLEKRESSVVLKLIAIGGAHEEESFEVQVKVEITENQDIEKRLLKSGLKILRKRHYREYDSYFFFENPDEGRLRYREDHFISDSGEITNVRSRLTLIGVRSERHFHDKVILSRSRYFAPATQSQRFYKEYFNSVHMLEIEKDRRRYLIEYKDTEFFINIDHFHQPLLGSFLEIKSRTWSLNDAEKKSALAIELIELLGLKGSLPITEDYIELIRKKEY
;
A
#
# COMPACT_ATOMS: atom_id res chain seq x y z
N MET A 1 -43.85 -33.21 9.48
CA MET A 1 -42.56 -32.54 9.75
C MET A 1 -41.50 -33.12 8.83
N LYS A 2 -40.69 -32.27 8.19
CA LYS A 2 -39.48 -32.69 7.46
C LYS A 2 -38.32 -32.80 8.46
N THR A 3 -37.43 -33.78 8.30
CA THR A 3 -36.23 -33.90 9.15
C THR A 3 -35.07 -33.14 8.52
N VAL A 4 -34.31 -32.40 9.34
CA VAL A 4 -33.10 -31.65 8.93
C VAL A 4 -31.94 -31.95 9.89
N GLY A 5 -30.72 -31.58 9.52
CA GLY A 5 -29.55 -31.78 10.39
C GLY A 5 -29.59 -30.94 11.67
N ILE A 6 -29.79 -29.63 11.55
CA ILE A 6 -29.69 -28.68 12.67
C ILE A 6 -30.93 -27.78 12.72
N LEU A 7 -31.46 -27.55 13.92
CA LEU A 7 -32.48 -26.55 14.20
C LEU A 7 -32.04 -25.66 15.36
N LEU A 8 -31.93 -24.35 15.11
CA LEU A 8 -31.63 -23.35 16.13
C LEU A 8 -32.94 -22.64 16.50
N ARG A 9 -33.27 -22.55 17.80
CA ARG A 9 -34.53 -21.99 18.30
C ARG A 9 -34.32 -20.96 19.40
N ASN A 10 -35.38 -20.24 19.76
CA ASN A 10 -35.38 -19.22 20.81
C ASN A 10 -34.29 -18.15 20.59
N ALA A 11 -34.15 -17.71 19.33
CA ALA A 11 -33.22 -16.64 18.94
C ALA A 11 -33.99 -15.32 18.70
N ILE A 12 -33.27 -14.19 18.72
CA ILE A 12 -33.69 -12.95 18.08
C ILE A 12 -33.06 -12.96 16.68
N ILE A 13 -33.82 -13.36 15.66
CA ILE A 13 -33.27 -13.51 14.30
C ILE A 13 -33.34 -12.18 13.57
N LEU A 14 -32.18 -11.67 13.13
CA LEU A 14 -32.07 -10.57 12.17
C LEU A 14 -31.74 -11.19 10.81
N THR A 15 -32.73 -11.33 9.93
CA THR A 15 -32.53 -12.05 8.65
C THR A 15 -31.60 -11.32 7.70
N MET A 16 -31.58 -9.98 7.76
CA MET A 16 -30.94 -9.10 6.77
C MET A 16 -31.46 -9.34 5.34
N ASP A 17 -32.67 -9.89 5.16
CA ASP A 17 -33.37 -9.92 3.88
C ASP A 17 -33.77 -8.49 3.43
N GLU A 18 -34.27 -8.34 2.21
CA GLU A 18 -34.67 -7.01 1.69
C GLU A 18 -35.71 -6.28 2.57
N ASN A 19 -36.51 -7.04 3.33
CA ASN A 19 -37.54 -6.50 4.22
C ASN A 19 -37.05 -6.23 5.65
N PHE A 20 -35.80 -6.57 5.97
CA PHE A 20 -35.25 -6.57 7.32
C PHE A 20 -36.13 -7.34 8.31
N SER A 21 -36.61 -8.53 7.93
CA SER A 21 -37.48 -9.35 8.76
C SER A 21 -36.80 -9.72 10.09
N ILE A 22 -37.52 -9.55 11.20
CA ILE A 22 -37.09 -9.92 12.56
C ILE A 22 -38.05 -10.98 13.13
N PHE A 23 -37.50 -12.05 13.70
CA PHE A 23 -38.28 -13.07 14.42
C PHE A 23 -37.83 -13.18 15.88
N GLN A 24 -38.76 -12.97 16.81
CA GLN A 24 -38.49 -13.00 18.26
C GLN A 24 -39.70 -13.55 19.04
N PRO A 25 -39.66 -14.80 19.53
CA PRO A 25 -38.62 -15.80 19.28
C PRO A 25 -38.67 -16.32 17.83
N GLY A 26 -37.49 -16.46 17.23
CA GLY A 26 -37.30 -17.05 15.90
C GLY A 26 -36.60 -18.41 15.95
N ALA A 27 -36.74 -19.16 14.87
CA ALA A 27 -35.98 -20.38 14.61
C ALA A 27 -35.48 -20.46 13.16
N ILE A 28 -34.40 -21.22 12.95
CA ILE A 28 -33.82 -21.53 11.65
C ILE A 28 -33.60 -23.05 11.54
N ALA A 29 -33.96 -23.62 10.40
CA ALA A 29 -33.74 -25.03 10.06
C ALA A 29 -32.66 -25.12 8.97
N ILE A 30 -31.67 -25.97 9.19
CA ILE A 30 -30.48 -26.11 8.35
C ILE A 30 -30.33 -27.59 7.98
N ASP A 31 -30.22 -27.86 6.68
CA ASP A 31 -30.00 -29.19 6.14
C ASP A 31 -28.70 -29.22 5.32
N GLY A 32 -27.73 -30.00 5.77
CA GLY A 32 -26.36 -29.94 5.26
C GLY A 32 -25.78 -28.54 5.39
N ASP A 33 -25.53 -27.90 4.26
CA ASP A 33 -24.94 -26.56 4.15
C ASP A 33 -25.95 -25.45 3.81
N LEU A 34 -27.24 -25.78 3.71
CA LEU A 34 -28.31 -24.87 3.29
C LEU A 34 -29.24 -24.49 4.43
N ILE A 35 -29.67 -23.23 4.42
CA ILE A 35 -30.83 -22.77 5.18
C ILE A 35 -32.07 -23.27 4.42
N VAL A 36 -32.93 -24.04 5.08
CA VAL A 36 -34.18 -24.57 4.46
C VAL A 36 -35.44 -23.90 5.00
N ALA A 37 -35.37 -23.27 6.18
CA ALA A 37 -36.43 -22.41 6.69
C ALA A 37 -35.90 -21.43 7.74
N VAL A 38 -36.50 -20.24 7.79
CA VAL A 38 -36.31 -19.23 8.83
C VAL A 38 -37.66 -18.59 9.12
N GLY A 39 -38.00 -18.32 10.38
CA GLY A 39 -39.30 -17.77 10.71
C GLY A 39 -39.59 -17.70 12.21
N PRO A 40 -40.85 -17.39 12.59
CA PRO A 40 -41.31 -17.53 13.97
C PRO A 40 -41.06 -18.95 14.47
N GLU A 41 -40.59 -19.10 15.71
CA GLU A 41 -40.19 -20.39 16.27
C GLU A 41 -41.31 -21.45 16.15
N THR A 42 -42.55 -21.07 16.45
CA THR A 42 -43.71 -21.97 16.37
C THR A 42 -43.91 -22.54 14.97
N SER A 43 -43.89 -21.70 13.94
CA SER A 43 -44.12 -22.11 12.55
C SER A 43 -43.03 -23.04 12.02
N VAL A 44 -41.77 -22.81 12.40
CA VAL A 44 -40.64 -23.65 11.98
C VAL A 44 -40.70 -25.01 12.69
N LEU A 45 -40.98 -25.04 14.00
CA LEU A 45 -41.08 -26.27 14.79
C LEU A 45 -42.29 -27.15 14.40
N GLU A 46 -43.38 -26.57 13.90
CA GLU A 46 -44.50 -27.35 13.35
C GLU A 46 -44.14 -28.05 12.03
N SER A 47 -43.25 -27.43 11.25
CA SER A 47 -42.89 -27.86 9.90
C SER A 47 -41.68 -28.79 9.86
N TYR A 48 -40.76 -28.65 10.82
CA TYR A 48 -39.46 -29.31 10.82
C TYR A 48 -39.14 -29.99 12.16
N ASN A 49 -38.47 -31.15 12.07
CA ASN A 49 -37.78 -31.81 13.18
C ASN A 49 -36.28 -31.87 12.85
N ALA A 50 -35.40 -32.02 13.84
CA ALA A 50 -33.96 -32.05 13.58
C ALA A 50 -33.21 -33.11 14.38
N GLU A 51 -32.08 -33.56 13.83
CA GLU A 51 -31.13 -34.42 14.55
C GLU A 51 -30.51 -33.70 15.74
N GLN A 52 -30.22 -32.40 15.57
CA GLN A 52 -29.71 -31.52 16.61
C GLN A 52 -30.61 -30.30 16.78
N ILE A 53 -31.11 -30.09 18.00
CA ILE A 53 -31.88 -28.90 18.37
C ILE A 53 -31.07 -28.09 19.37
N ILE A 54 -30.72 -26.86 19.00
CA ILE A 54 -29.89 -25.95 19.80
C ILE A 54 -30.75 -24.77 20.24
N ASN A 55 -30.72 -24.48 21.55
CA ASN A 55 -31.38 -23.31 22.11
C ASN A 55 -30.40 -22.13 22.08
N CYS A 56 -30.77 -21.03 21.42
CA CYS A 56 -29.96 -19.82 21.33
C CYS A 56 -30.12 -18.89 22.54
N GLU A 57 -30.98 -19.21 23.50
CA GLU A 57 -31.11 -18.50 24.79
C GLU A 57 -31.42 -17.00 24.64
N GLY A 58 -32.15 -16.62 23.59
CA GLY A 58 -32.48 -15.23 23.29
C GLY A 58 -31.31 -14.40 22.76
N LYS A 59 -30.18 -15.02 22.40
CA LYS A 59 -29.08 -14.35 21.68
C LYS A 59 -29.57 -13.87 20.31
N ILE A 60 -28.91 -12.83 19.79
CA ILE A 60 -29.13 -12.40 18.40
C ILE A 60 -28.53 -13.45 17.47
N LEU A 61 -29.27 -13.86 16.44
CA LEU A 61 -28.81 -14.73 15.38
C LEU A 61 -28.94 -13.97 14.06
N MET A 62 -27.84 -13.83 13.33
CA MET A 62 -27.78 -13.04 12.10
C MET A 62 -26.82 -13.69 11.09
N PRO A 63 -26.82 -13.29 9.80
CA PRO A 63 -25.77 -13.70 8.88
C PRO A 63 -24.41 -13.37 9.45
N GLY A 64 -23.41 -14.19 9.14
CA GLY A 64 -22.05 -13.81 9.49
C GLY A 64 -21.59 -12.56 8.76
N LEU A 65 -20.65 -11.85 9.37
CA LEU A 65 -20.11 -10.63 8.80
C LEU A 65 -19.26 -10.96 7.57
N ILE A 66 -19.28 -10.03 6.60
CA ILE A 66 -18.53 -10.10 5.37
C ILE A 66 -17.51 -8.97 5.37
N ASN A 67 -16.24 -9.34 5.42
CA ASN A 67 -15.13 -8.41 5.26
C ASN A 67 -14.85 -8.22 3.76
N ALA A 68 -15.27 -7.08 3.21
CA ALA A 68 -15.28 -6.83 1.78
C ALA A 68 -13.88 -6.58 1.17
N HIS A 69 -12.83 -6.41 1.99
CA HIS A 69 -11.47 -6.21 1.52
C HIS A 69 -10.45 -6.38 2.65
N THR A 70 -9.43 -7.21 2.42
CA THR A 70 -8.31 -7.43 3.35
C THR A 70 -7.06 -7.97 2.63
N HIS A 71 -5.98 -8.09 3.38
CA HIS A 71 -4.71 -8.74 3.00
C HIS A 71 -4.30 -9.72 4.12
N VAL A 72 -4.89 -10.92 4.15
CA VAL A 72 -4.86 -11.79 5.34
C VAL A 72 -3.46 -12.23 5.77
N PRO A 73 -2.48 -12.46 4.88
CA PRO A 73 -1.14 -12.83 5.31
C PRO A 73 -0.39 -11.71 6.05
N MET A 74 -0.81 -10.45 5.87
CA MET A 74 -0.22 -9.31 6.58
C MET A 74 -0.52 -9.31 8.10
N THR A 75 -1.29 -10.27 8.61
CA THR A 75 -1.34 -10.54 10.06
C THR A 75 0.04 -10.76 10.67
N LEU A 76 0.98 -11.32 9.91
CA LEU A 76 2.38 -11.49 10.32
C LEU A 76 3.21 -10.20 10.25
N LEU A 77 2.66 -9.13 9.68
CA LEU A 77 3.27 -7.81 9.53
C LEU A 77 2.58 -6.75 10.41
N ARG A 78 1.71 -7.18 11.32
CA ARG A 78 0.94 -6.28 12.18
C ARG A 78 1.83 -5.37 13.02
N GLY A 79 1.59 -4.07 12.95
CA GLY A 79 2.31 -3.06 13.74
C GLY A 79 3.80 -2.94 13.41
N LEU A 80 4.23 -3.41 12.23
CA LEU A 80 5.64 -3.41 11.86
C LEU A 80 6.20 -2.01 11.62
N SER A 81 5.44 -1.13 10.97
CA SER A 81 5.88 0.23 10.62
C SER A 81 4.67 1.14 10.53
N ASP A 82 4.33 1.82 11.62
CA ASP A 82 3.18 2.72 11.72
C ASP A 82 3.58 4.20 11.54
N ASP A 83 2.58 5.09 11.42
CA ASP A 83 2.74 6.56 11.33
C ASP A 83 3.56 7.05 10.12
N LEU A 84 3.47 6.33 9.01
CA LEU A 84 4.10 6.66 7.72
C LEU A 84 3.03 6.94 6.65
N ARG A 85 3.39 7.74 5.65
CA ARG A 85 2.55 7.89 4.45
C ARG A 85 2.53 6.61 3.63
N LEU A 86 1.43 6.37 2.90
CA LEU A 86 1.24 5.16 2.09
C LEU A 86 2.45 4.83 1.19
N ASP A 87 3.01 5.81 0.49
CA ASP A 87 4.16 5.59 -0.40
C ASP A 87 5.43 5.16 0.35
N VAL A 88 5.73 5.80 1.49
CA VAL A 88 6.85 5.47 2.36
C VAL A 88 6.65 4.12 3.05
N TRP A 89 5.43 3.87 3.55
CA TRP A 89 5.04 2.60 4.18
C TRP A 89 5.17 1.43 3.21
N LEU A 90 4.55 1.55 2.03
CA LEU A 90 4.49 0.47 1.04
C LEU A 90 5.86 0.19 0.42
N LEU A 91 6.50 1.20 -0.17
CA LEU A 91 7.75 1.03 -0.91
C LEU A 91 8.96 0.93 0.02
N GLY A 92 8.89 1.62 1.15
CA GLY A 92 9.97 1.69 2.12
C GLY A 92 9.96 0.54 3.12
N TYR A 93 8.83 -0.04 3.51
CA TYR A 93 8.82 -1.05 4.57
C TYR A 93 8.15 -2.35 4.13
N MET A 94 6.93 -2.29 3.62
CA MET A 94 6.16 -3.48 3.29
C MET A 94 6.78 -4.29 2.15
N MET A 95 6.90 -3.72 0.94
CA MET A 95 7.41 -4.46 -0.23
C MET A 95 8.79 -5.10 -0.03
N PRO A 96 9.77 -4.44 0.64
CA PRO A 96 11.04 -5.08 0.95
C PRO A 96 10.93 -6.29 1.89
N VAL A 97 10.08 -6.21 2.92
CA VAL A 97 9.83 -7.33 3.85
C VAL A 97 9.07 -8.44 3.12
N GLU A 98 8.06 -8.09 2.32
CA GLU A 98 7.30 -9.04 1.53
C GLU A 98 8.19 -9.81 0.56
N ARG A 99 9.07 -9.12 -0.17
CA ARG A 99 10.01 -9.74 -1.10
C ARG A 99 10.94 -10.75 -0.43
N GLU A 100 11.34 -10.50 0.81
CA GLU A 100 12.27 -11.37 1.54
C GLU A 100 11.57 -12.55 2.23
N TYR A 101 10.36 -12.34 2.77
CA TYR A 101 9.73 -13.31 3.68
C TYR A 101 8.44 -13.95 3.17
N VAL A 102 7.75 -13.35 2.19
CA VAL A 102 6.50 -13.91 1.67
C VAL A 102 6.82 -15.15 0.84
N THR A 103 6.35 -16.26 1.35
CA THR A 103 6.50 -17.62 0.83
C THR A 103 5.18 -18.37 1.03
N PRO A 104 4.95 -19.51 0.37
CA PRO A 104 3.80 -20.37 0.64
C PRO A 104 3.58 -20.67 2.13
N GLU A 105 4.66 -20.90 2.89
CA GLU A 105 4.59 -21.15 4.33
C GLU A 105 4.15 -19.91 5.13
N PHE A 106 4.67 -18.73 4.77
CA PHE A 106 4.29 -17.45 5.37
C PHE A 106 2.80 -17.18 5.14
N VAL A 107 2.32 -17.31 3.89
CA VAL A 107 0.92 -17.01 3.56
C VAL A 107 -0.05 -17.98 4.22
N ARG A 108 0.27 -19.28 4.28
CA ARG A 108 -0.59 -20.26 4.96
C ARG A 108 -0.68 -19.99 6.46
N LEU A 109 0.42 -19.62 7.11
CA LEU A 109 0.44 -19.27 8.53
C LEU A 109 -0.36 -18.00 8.80
N GLY A 110 -0.07 -16.91 8.07
CA GLY A 110 -0.77 -15.63 8.22
C GLY A 110 -2.28 -15.77 7.95
N THR A 111 -2.66 -16.54 6.91
CA THR A 111 -4.06 -16.84 6.62
C THR A 111 -4.76 -17.55 7.77
N LYS A 112 -4.12 -18.56 8.38
CA LYS A 112 -4.71 -19.29 9.53
C LYS A 112 -4.86 -18.40 10.77
N ILE A 113 -3.91 -17.49 11.01
CA ILE A 113 -4.01 -16.48 12.08
C ILE A 113 -5.17 -15.53 11.81
N ALA A 114 -5.28 -15.00 10.58
CA ALA A 114 -6.38 -14.14 10.18
C ALA A 114 -7.72 -14.84 10.36
N CYS A 115 -7.85 -16.09 9.91
CA CYS A 115 -9.06 -16.88 10.08
C CYS A 115 -9.42 -17.06 11.56
N ALA A 116 -8.46 -17.32 12.44
CA ALA A 116 -8.71 -17.43 13.88
C ALA A 116 -9.30 -16.14 14.46
N GLU A 117 -8.72 -14.99 14.14
CA GLU A 117 -9.20 -13.66 14.55
C GLU A 117 -10.58 -13.36 13.97
N MET A 118 -10.76 -13.57 12.66
CA MET A 118 -12.00 -13.35 11.94
C MET A 118 -13.16 -14.20 12.47
N ILE A 119 -12.93 -15.48 12.74
CA ILE A 119 -13.95 -16.35 13.34
C ILE A 119 -14.33 -15.83 14.73
N LYS A 120 -13.35 -15.42 15.55
CA LYS A 120 -13.61 -14.84 16.88
C LYS A 120 -14.34 -13.49 16.82
N SER A 121 -14.25 -12.77 15.69
CA SER A 121 -14.93 -11.51 15.44
C SER A 121 -16.26 -11.65 14.66
N GLY A 122 -16.70 -12.88 14.36
CA GLY A 122 -17.99 -13.13 13.71
C GLY A 122 -17.98 -12.96 12.19
N ILE A 123 -16.80 -12.88 11.58
CA ILE A 123 -16.63 -12.88 10.13
C ILE A 123 -16.74 -14.32 9.62
N THR A 124 -17.53 -14.50 8.56
CA THR A 124 -17.74 -15.80 7.90
C THR A 124 -17.23 -15.84 6.47
N CYS A 125 -17.09 -14.65 5.86
CA CYS A 125 -16.58 -14.46 4.52
C CYS A 125 -15.63 -13.25 4.50
N PHE A 126 -14.51 -13.38 3.79
CA PHE A 126 -13.63 -12.24 3.48
C PHE A 126 -13.30 -12.18 1.99
N ASN A 127 -12.84 -11.03 1.51
CA ASN A 127 -12.33 -10.83 0.16
C ASN A 127 -10.85 -10.43 0.24
N ASP A 128 -9.98 -11.39 -0.05
CA ASP A 128 -8.54 -11.22 0.01
C ASP A 128 -7.97 -10.70 -1.30
N MET A 129 -6.79 -10.10 -1.17
CA MET A 129 -5.99 -9.67 -2.29
C MET A 129 -4.52 -9.77 -1.91
N TYR A 130 -3.88 -10.90 -2.20
CA TYR A 130 -2.48 -11.09 -1.87
C TYR A 130 -1.72 -11.86 -2.94
N TYR A 131 -0.51 -12.28 -2.58
CA TYR A 131 0.33 -13.21 -3.33
C TYR A 131 0.05 -14.65 -2.91
N PHE A 132 0.39 -15.60 -3.77
CA PHE A 132 0.22 -17.03 -3.51
C PHE A 132 -1.24 -17.40 -3.14
N GLU A 133 -2.25 -16.89 -3.86
CA GLU A 133 -3.67 -17.08 -3.46
C GLU A 133 -4.15 -18.54 -3.52
N ASP A 134 -3.46 -19.42 -4.24
CA ASP A 134 -3.70 -20.86 -4.18
C ASP A 134 -3.47 -21.43 -2.77
N ASP A 135 -2.43 -20.94 -2.08
CA ASP A 135 -2.08 -21.31 -0.72
C ASP A 135 -3.00 -20.63 0.32
N VAL A 136 -3.41 -19.38 0.07
CA VAL A 136 -4.44 -18.69 0.87
C VAL A 136 -5.75 -19.47 0.79
N ALA A 137 -6.26 -19.70 -0.42
CA ALA A 137 -7.49 -20.46 -0.65
C ALA A 137 -7.45 -21.85 -0.02
N GLN A 138 -6.31 -22.54 -0.13
CA GLN A 138 -6.12 -23.84 0.53
C GLN A 138 -6.22 -23.74 2.05
N ALA A 139 -5.48 -22.82 2.68
CA ALA A 139 -5.52 -22.63 4.12
C ALA A 139 -6.93 -22.27 4.58
N THR A 140 -7.61 -21.35 3.89
CA THR A 140 -9.00 -20.94 4.19
C THR A 140 -9.98 -22.10 4.11
N ALA A 141 -9.92 -22.90 3.05
CA ALA A 141 -10.78 -24.08 2.89
C ALA A 141 -10.51 -25.15 3.96
N GLU A 142 -9.25 -25.35 4.36
CA GLU A 142 -8.86 -26.25 5.46
C GLU A 142 -9.49 -25.80 6.80
N VAL A 143 -9.48 -24.49 7.09
CA VAL A 143 -10.15 -23.91 8.27
C VAL A 143 -11.66 -24.08 8.18
N GLY A 144 -12.22 -23.99 6.97
CA GLY A 144 -13.66 -24.07 6.69
C GLY A 144 -14.34 -22.71 6.52
N MET A 145 -13.59 -21.63 6.33
CA MET A 145 -14.14 -20.30 6.06
C MET A 145 -14.46 -20.09 4.58
N ARG A 146 -15.31 -19.12 4.27
CA ARG A 146 -15.59 -18.67 2.90
C ARG A 146 -14.66 -17.52 2.52
N ALA A 147 -14.20 -17.47 1.28
CA ALA A 147 -13.47 -16.32 0.78
C ALA A 147 -13.69 -16.07 -0.72
N VAL A 148 -13.59 -14.80 -1.09
CA VAL A 148 -13.19 -14.39 -2.44
C VAL A 148 -11.67 -14.18 -2.38
N CYS A 149 -10.91 -14.90 -3.20
CA CYS A 149 -9.44 -14.89 -3.16
C CYS A 149 -8.90 -14.29 -4.46
N GLY A 150 -8.27 -13.11 -4.38
CA GLY A 150 -7.90 -12.29 -5.53
C GLY A 150 -6.40 -12.29 -5.81
N GLU A 151 -5.97 -13.03 -6.82
CA GLU A 151 -4.53 -13.14 -7.13
C GLU A 151 -3.95 -11.82 -7.65
N SER A 152 -2.95 -11.30 -6.93
CA SER A 152 -2.36 -9.99 -7.19
C SER A 152 -1.51 -9.96 -8.46
N ILE A 153 -1.66 -8.90 -9.26
CA ILE A 153 -0.85 -8.68 -10.48
C ILE A 153 -0.28 -7.26 -10.49
N LEU A 154 1.02 -7.14 -10.76
CA LEU A 154 1.76 -5.88 -10.79
C LEU A 154 2.74 -5.82 -11.97
N LYS A 155 3.16 -4.61 -12.36
CA LYS A 155 4.15 -4.38 -13.44
C LYS A 155 5.59 -4.73 -13.06
N PHE A 156 5.86 -4.98 -11.78
CA PHE A 156 7.19 -5.33 -11.25
C PHE A 156 7.14 -6.71 -10.59
N PRO A 157 8.30 -7.38 -10.41
CA PRO A 157 8.36 -8.71 -9.81
C PRO A 157 7.71 -8.77 -8.42
N THR A 158 6.96 -9.85 -8.19
CA THR A 158 6.25 -10.17 -6.93
C THR A 158 6.86 -11.42 -6.29
N PRO A 159 6.54 -11.73 -5.02
CA PRO A 159 7.05 -12.94 -4.35
C PRO A 159 6.78 -14.26 -5.09
N ASP A 160 5.69 -14.34 -5.85
CA ASP A 160 5.20 -15.54 -6.55
C ASP A 160 5.45 -15.53 -8.08
N ALA A 161 5.86 -14.38 -8.66
CA ALA A 161 6.07 -14.25 -10.09
C ALA A 161 7.17 -13.23 -10.45
N GLN A 162 8.02 -13.57 -11.43
CA GLN A 162 9.08 -12.66 -11.88
C GLN A 162 8.61 -11.63 -12.91
N SER A 163 7.44 -11.86 -13.52
CA SER A 163 6.83 -10.99 -14.53
C SER A 163 5.31 -11.04 -14.45
N TYR A 164 4.64 -10.03 -15.00
CA TYR A 164 3.18 -9.99 -15.00
C TYR A 164 2.56 -11.10 -15.88
N GLU A 165 3.27 -11.59 -16.90
CA GLU A 165 2.84 -12.75 -17.69
C GLU A 165 2.85 -14.04 -16.87
N GLU A 166 3.85 -14.21 -16.00
CA GLU A 166 3.88 -15.32 -15.04
C GLU A 166 2.73 -15.19 -14.04
N SER A 167 2.47 -14.00 -13.49
CA SER A 167 1.32 -13.75 -12.61
C SER A 167 0.00 -14.11 -13.32
N LEU A 168 -0.24 -13.64 -14.54
CA LEU A 168 -1.45 -13.99 -15.31
C LEU A 168 -1.59 -15.50 -15.56
N SER A 169 -0.47 -16.18 -15.85
CA SER A 169 -0.46 -17.64 -15.99
C SER A 169 -0.78 -18.33 -14.67
N TYR A 170 -0.27 -17.83 -13.55
CA TYR A 170 -0.57 -18.33 -12.21
C TYR A 170 -2.06 -18.11 -11.88
N SER A 171 -2.57 -16.89 -12.03
CA SER A 171 -3.99 -16.55 -11.79
C SER A 171 -4.92 -17.45 -12.59
N ARG A 172 -4.61 -17.74 -13.86
CA ARG A 172 -5.41 -18.67 -14.68
C ARG A 172 -5.47 -20.07 -14.08
N LYS A 173 -4.33 -20.63 -13.66
CA LYS A 173 -4.27 -21.97 -13.05
C LYS A 173 -5.01 -22.01 -11.72
N PHE A 174 -4.82 -20.97 -10.89
CA PHE A 174 -5.52 -20.77 -9.64
C PHE A 174 -7.05 -20.72 -9.85
N ILE A 175 -7.53 -19.87 -10.76
CA ILE A 175 -8.96 -19.78 -11.11
C ILE A 175 -9.50 -21.14 -11.57
N GLN A 176 -8.79 -21.85 -12.46
CA GLN A 176 -9.20 -23.16 -12.94
C GLN A 176 -9.32 -24.21 -11.83
N ARG A 177 -8.43 -24.16 -10.83
CA ARG A 177 -8.41 -25.10 -9.70
C ARG A 177 -9.57 -24.86 -8.73
N TRP A 178 -9.86 -23.60 -8.42
CA TRP A 178 -10.82 -23.24 -7.36
C TRP A 178 -12.21 -22.89 -7.87
N LYS A 179 -12.39 -22.77 -9.19
CA LYS A 179 -13.71 -22.59 -9.78
C LYS A 179 -14.66 -23.69 -9.30
N ASP A 180 -15.86 -23.28 -8.92
CA ASP A 180 -16.93 -24.13 -8.37
C ASP A 180 -16.66 -24.75 -6.99
N HIS A 181 -15.58 -24.35 -6.29
CA HIS A 181 -15.36 -24.78 -4.91
C HIS A 181 -16.45 -24.22 -3.97
N PRO A 182 -16.99 -25.01 -3.01
CA PRO A 182 -18.13 -24.59 -2.19
C PRO A 182 -17.83 -23.41 -1.24
N LEU A 183 -16.56 -23.15 -0.94
CA LEU A 183 -16.12 -22.09 -0.01
C LEU A 183 -15.28 -21.00 -0.66
N ILE A 184 -14.65 -21.26 -1.81
CA ILE A 184 -13.67 -20.35 -2.41
C ILE A 184 -14.22 -19.86 -3.74
N VAL A 185 -14.27 -18.54 -3.89
CA VAL A 185 -14.54 -17.88 -5.17
C VAL A 185 -13.22 -17.28 -5.64
N PRO A 186 -12.55 -17.86 -6.65
CA PRO A 186 -11.32 -17.28 -7.16
C PRO A 186 -11.63 -15.97 -7.90
N ALA A 187 -10.73 -15.00 -7.79
CA ALA A 187 -10.77 -13.71 -8.46
C ALA A 187 -9.38 -13.37 -9.00
N ILE A 188 -9.31 -12.36 -9.86
CA ILE A 188 -8.06 -11.74 -10.30
C ILE A 188 -7.97 -10.33 -9.72
N ALA A 189 -6.79 -9.95 -9.25
CA ALA A 189 -6.62 -8.70 -8.52
C ALA A 189 -5.46 -7.84 -9.05
N PRO A 190 -5.61 -7.14 -10.19
CA PRO A 190 -4.62 -6.13 -10.58
C PRO A 190 -4.51 -5.09 -9.47
N HIS A 191 -3.29 -4.85 -8.96
CA HIS A 191 -3.10 -4.12 -7.70
C HIS A 191 -3.79 -2.76 -7.65
N ALA A 192 -3.33 -1.83 -8.47
CA ALA A 192 -3.88 -0.49 -8.60
C ALA A 192 -3.45 0.13 -9.94
N PRO A 193 -4.16 1.14 -10.47
CA PRO A 193 -3.84 1.78 -11.76
C PRO A 193 -2.42 2.35 -11.85
N TYR A 194 -1.83 2.83 -10.75
CA TYR A 194 -0.45 3.34 -10.74
C TYR A 194 0.62 2.23 -10.76
N THR A 195 0.23 0.99 -10.46
CA THR A 195 1.11 -0.21 -10.48
C THR A 195 0.84 -1.16 -11.65
N CYS A 196 -0.21 -0.92 -12.42
CA CYS A 196 -0.62 -1.76 -13.55
C CYS A 196 -0.63 -0.93 -14.84
N THR A 197 -0.02 -1.45 -15.90
CA THR A 197 -0.08 -0.81 -17.22
C THR A 197 -1.48 -0.99 -17.84
N GLU A 198 -1.79 -0.23 -18.88
CA GLU A 198 -3.00 -0.42 -19.70
C GLU A 198 -3.16 -1.88 -20.15
N GLU A 199 -2.07 -2.52 -20.57
CA GLU A 199 -2.06 -3.90 -21.01
C GLU A 199 -2.40 -4.88 -19.88
N ILE A 200 -1.84 -4.67 -18.67
CA ILE A 200 -2.15 -5.49 -17.50
C ILE A 200 -3.63 -5.38 -17.14
N LEU A 201 -4.18 -4.17 -17.10
CA LEU A 201 -5.60 -3.94 -16.79
C LEU A 201 -6.52 -4.65 -17.79
N LYS A 202 -6.23 -4.54 -19.10
CA LYS A 202 -7.02 -5.21 -20.14
C LYS A 202 -6.92 -6.73 -20.06
N LYS A 203 -5.70 -7.28 -19.89
CA LYS A 203 -5.49 -8.74 -19.75
C LYS A 203 -6.15 -9.31 -18.49
N ALA A 204 -6.08 -8.58 -17.37
CA ALA A 204 -6.76 -8.99 -16.13
C ALA A 204 -8.27 -9.01 -16.31
N LYS A 205 -8.84 -7.96 -16.92
CA LYS A 205 -10.26 -7.91 -17.29
C LYS A 205 -10.66 -9.06 -18.21
N ASP A 206 -9.86 -9.34 -19.25
CA ASP A 206 -10.17 -10.39 -20.22
C ASP A 206 -10.17 -11.77 -19.54
N LEU A 207 -9.23 -12.02 -18.62
CA LEU A 207 -9.21 -13.24 -17.82
C LEU A 207 -10.43 -13.35 -16.88
N ALA A 208 -10.77 -12.28 -16.18
CA ALA A 208 -11.95 -12.24 -15.30
C ALA A 208 -13.23 -12.58 -16.08
N LYS A 209 -13.39 -11.98 -17.26
CA LYS A 209 -14.52 -12.18 -18.17
C LYS A 209 -14.56 -13.58 -18.76
N GLU A 210 -13.40 -14.13 -19.13
CA GLU A 210 -13.29 -15.50 -19.66
C GLU A 210 -13.83 -16.54 -18.68
N PHE A 211 -13.49 -16.39 -17.39
CA PHE A 211 -13.91 -17.32 -16.35
C PHE A 211 -15.17 -16.89 -15.59
N ASP A 212 -15.76 -15.75 -15.90
CA ASP A 212 -16.90 -15.14 -15.21
C ASP A 212 -16.68 -14.94 -13.69
N VAL A 213 -15.44 -14.58 -13.31
CA VAL A 213 -15.02 -14.36 -11.92
C VAL A 213 -14.90 -12.87 -11.58
N PRO A 214 -14.92 -12.51 -10.28
CA PRO A 214 -14.68 -11.13 -9.85
C PRO A 214 -13.29 -10.60 -10.24
N LEU A 215 -13.21 -9.28 -10.38
CA LEU A 215 -11.96 -8.53 -10.49
C LEU A 215 -11.86 -7.54 -9.33
N HIS A 216 -10.84 -7.67 -8.49
CA HIS A 216 -10.67 -6.85 -7.29
C HIS A 216 -9.50 -5.85 -7.48
N ILE A 217 -9.71 -4.56 -7.20
CA ILE A 217 -8.68 -3.54 -7.45
C ILE A 217 -8.83 -2.35 -6.49
N HIS A 218 -7.71 -1.77 -6.05
CA HIS A 218 -7.70 -0.48 -5.33
C HIS A 218 -7.89 0.67 -6.32
N LEU A 219 -8.89 1.54 -6.06
CA LEU A 219 -9.21 2.68 -6.94
C LEU A 219 -9.43 3.96 -6.13
N SER A 220 -8.78 5.04 -6.56
CA SER A 220 -8.98 6.38 -6.00
C SER A 220 -8.82 6.42 -4.47
N GLU A 221 -7.80 5.74 -3.96
CA GLU A 221 -7.53 5.66 -2.53
C GLU A 221 -7.00 6.99 -1.99
N THR A 222 -6.08 7.63 -2.72
CA THR A 222 -5.44 8.88 -2.28
C THR A 222 -5.67 10.02 -3.27
N ALA A 223 -5.67 11.27 -2.78
CA ALA A 223 -5.77 12.44 -3.64
C ALA A 223 -4.59 12.50 -4.63
N SER A 224 -3.39 12.11 -4.18
CA SER A 224 -2.19 12.06 -5.01
C SER A 224 -2.31 11.04 -6.16
N GLU A 225 -2.96 9.89 -5.95
CA GLU A 225 -3.26 8.95 -7.02
C GLU A 225 -4.11 9.61 -8.12
N VAL A 226 -5.18 10.32 -7.72
CA VAL A 226 -6.08 11.01 -8.65
C VAL A 226 -5.36 12.12 -9.40
N ASP A 227 -4.57 12.93 -8.71
CA ASP A 227 -3.80 14.02 -9.32
C ASP A 227 -2.75 13.48 -10.30
N ASN A 228 -2.03 12.41 -9.94
CA ASN A 228 -1.07 11.75 -10.82
C ASN A 228 -1.75 11.18 -12.07
N SER A 229 -2.92 10.54 -11.91
CA SER A 229 -3.71 10.03 -13.05
C SER A 229 -4.09 11.17 -14.01
N ARG A 230 -4.46 12.35 -13.49
CA ARG A 230 -4.75 13.53 -14.30
C ARG A 230 -3.52 14.03 -15.06
N LEU A 231 -2.35 14.04 -14.41
CA LEU A 231 -1.09 14.47 -15.03
C LEU A 231 -0.64 13.50 -16.14
N GLU A 232 -0.73 12.20 -15.89
CA GLU A 232 -0.21 11.16 -16.81
C GLU A 232 -1.20 10.78 -17.92
N HIS A 233 -2.51 10.80 -17.63
CA HIS A 233 -3.53 10.27 -18.53
C HIS A 233 -4.59 11.30 -18.94
N GLY A 234 -4.54 12.52 -18.38
CA GLY A 234 -5.48 13.60 -18.69
C GLY A 234 -6.88 13.43 -18.08
N MET A 235 -7.08 12.46 -17.17
CA MET A 235 -8.36 12.16 -16.54
C MET A 235 -8.16 11.54 -15.15
N PRO A 236 -9.17 11.56 -14.26
CA PRO A 236 -9.06 10.87 -12.98
C PRO A 236 -9.16 9.35 -13.15
N VAL A 237 -8.96 8.64 -12.04
CA VAL A 237 -8.78 7.18 -12.01
C VAL A 237 -9.99 6.43 -12.56
N ILE A 238 -11.23 6.75 -12.13
CA ILE A 238 -12.41 5.98 -12.55
C ILE A 238 -12.67 6.10 -14.06
N PRO A 239 -12.62 7.30 -14.68
CA PRO A 239 -12.67 7.43 -16.14
C PRO A 239 -11.50 6.73 -16.85
N TYR A 240 -10.30 6.75 -16.27
CA TYR A 240 -9.15 6.05 -16.84
C TYR A 240 -9.38 4.54 -16.92
N VAL A 241 -9.75 3.89 -15.82
CA VAL A 241 -9.99 2.43 -15.83
C VAL A 241 -11.21 2.06 -16.68
N LYS A 242 -12.23 2.93 -16.74
CA LYS A 242 -13.35 2.78 -17.67
C LYS A 242 -12.91 2.76 -19.13
N LYS A 243 -11.97 3.63 -19.51
CA LYS A 243 -11.41 3.70 -20.87
C LYS A 243 -10.64 2.43 -21.24
N GLN A 244 -10.19 1.66 -20.26
CA GLN A 244 -9.54 0.36 -20.45
C GLN A 244 -10.53 -0.82 -20.38
N ASP A 245 -11.83 -0.53 -20.45
CA ASP A 245 -12.91 -1.51 -20.42
C ASP A 245 -12.94 -2.38 -19.15
N LEU A 246 -12.34 -1.92 -18.05
CA LEU A 246 -12.24 -2.69 -16.80
C LEU A 246 -13.63 -3.11 -16.28
N PHE A 247 -14.62 -2.24 -16.46
CA PHE A 247 -16.01 -2.44 -16.05
C PHE A 247 -16.80 -3.44 -16.91
N GLU A 248 -16.19 -4.08 -17.91
CA GLU A 248 -16.76 -5.28 -18.53
C GLU A 248 -16.66 -6.52 -17.64
N ALA A 249 -15.83 -6.50 -16.59
CA ALA A 249 -15.74 -7.54 -15.56
C ALA A 249 -16.62 -7.20 -14.34
N LYS A 250 -16.84 -8.18 -13.47
CA LYS A 250 -17.49 -8.01 -12.16
C LYS A 250 -16.53 -7.32 -11.18
N VAL A 251 -16.43 -6.00 -11.29
CA VAL A 251 -15.45 -5.21 -10.51
C VAL A 251 -15.85 -5.08 -9.05
N ILE A 252 -14.87 -5.24 -8.16
CA ILE A 252 -14.87 -4.88 -6.75
C ILE A 252 -13.80 -3.79 -6.57
N ALA A 253 -14.21 -2.57 -6.23
CA ALA A 253 -13.35 -1.41 -6.10
C ALA A 253 -13.10 -1.11 -4.62
N ALA A 254 -11.87 -1.33 -4.15
CA ALA A 254 -11.47 -1.01 -2.79
C ALA A 254 -11.23 0.49 -2.61
N HIS A 255 -11.50 0.98 -1.40
CA HIS A 255 -11.37 2.37 -0.92
C HIS A 255 -12.36 3.37 -1.52
N CYS A 256 -12.18 3.75 -2.80
CA CYS A 256 -13.01 4.76 -3.47
C CYS A 256 -13.15 6.07 -2.67
N VAL A 257 -12.05 6.58 -2.11
CA VAL A 257 -12.04 7.74 -1.23
C VAL A 257 -12.23 9.04 -2.02
N HIS A 258 -11.47 9.19 -3.10
CA HIS A 258 -11.43 10.41 -3.92
C HIS A 258 -12.17 10.20 -5.24
N ILE A 259 -13.50 10.17 -5.17
CA ILE A 259 -14.35 10.08 -6.36
C ILE A 259 -15.44 11.15 -6.36
N ASP A 260 -15.73 11.69 -7.55
CA ASP A 260 -16.77 12.69 -7.76
C ASP A 260 -18.15 12.05 -8.05
N PRO A 261 -19.26 12.84 -8.04
CA PRO A 261 -20.59 12.32 -8.33
C PRO A 261 -20.76 11.66 -9.72
N GLY A 262 -19.98 12.07 -10.72
CA GLY A 262 -19.97 11.44 -12.04
C GLY A 262 -19.26 10.08 -12.05
N GLU A 263 -18.19 9.95 -11.27
CA GLU A 263 -17.48 8.70 -11.03
C GLU A 263 -18.34 7.71 -10.24
N ILE A 264 -19.01 8.17 -9.17
CA ILE A 264 -19.98 7.37 -8.40
C ILE A 264 -21.09 6.81 -9.30
N ARG A 265 -21.66 7.63 -10.20
CA ARG A 265 -22.64 7.16 -11.19
C ARG A 265 -22.05 6.18 -12.19
N SER A 266 -20.79 6.36 -12.58
CA SER A 266 -20.11 5.43 -13.49
C SER A 266 -19.95 4.05 -12.87
N LEU A 267 -19.56 3.99 -11.58
CA LEU A 267 -19.47 2.75 -10.80
C LEU A 267 -20.86 2.09 -10.66
N LYS A 268 -21.92 2.87 -10.41
CA LYS A 268 -23.29 2.34 -10.34
C LYS A 268 -23.76 1.75 -11.66
N ASN A 269 -23.53 2.45 -12.77
CA ASN A 269 -23.92 1.98 -14.10
C ASN A 269 -23.14 0.73 -14.53
N ALA A 270 -21.92 0.55 -14.02
CA ALA A 270 -21.11 -0.64 -14.21
C ALA A 270 -21.52 -1.81 -13.29
N ASN A 271 -22.45 -1.60 -12.35
CA ASN A 271 -22.75 -2.55 -11.29
C ASN A 271 -21.49 -2.97 -10.49
N ALA A 272 -20.54 -2.05 -10.30
CA ALA A 272 -19.37 -2.30 -9.49
C ALA A 272 -19.75 -2.39 -8.00
N GLY A 273 -19.10 -3.30 -7.28
CA GLY A 273 -19.13 -3.33 -5.82
C GLY A 273 -18.03 -2.46 -5.23
N ILE A 274 -18.27 -1.87 -4.06
CA ILE A 274 -17.29 -1.06 -3.32
C ILE A 274 -16.91 -1.76 -2.03
N ALA A 275 -15.63 -1.76 -1.68
CA ALA A 275 -15.16 -2.11 -0.34
C ALA A 275 -14.67 -0.85 0.38
N HIS A 276 -15.46 -0.36 1.35
CA HIS A 276 -15.12 0.80 2.16
C HIS A 276 -14.26 0.38 3.36
N ASN A 277 -13.04 0.92 3.45
CA ASN A 277 -12.04 0.54 4.46
C ASN A 277 -11.74 1.71 5.43
N PRO A 278 -12.65 2.08 6.35
CA PRO A 278 -12.55 3.35 7.05
C PRO A 278 -11.34 3.49 7.97
N SER A 279 -10.97 2.48 8.77
CA SER A 279 -9.80 2.61 9.66
C SER A 279 -8.51 2.77 8.86
N SER A 280 -8.30 1.97 7.82
CA SER A 280 -7.14 2.12 6.93
C SER A 280 -7.09 3.48 6.26
N ASN A 281 -8.22 3.95 5.70
CA ASN A 281 -8.31 5.26 5.06
C ASN A 281 -7.94 6.40 6.02
N LEU A 282 -8.30 6.29 7.30
CA LEU A 282 -7.93 7.28 8.32
C LEU A 282 -6.48 7.13 8.78
N LYS A 283 -6.01 5.91 9.03
CA LYS A 283 -4.67 5.60 9.53
C LYS A 283 -3.58 6.05 8.55
N LEU A 284 -3.80 5.82 7.25
CA LEU A 284 -2.89 6.25 6.19
C LEU A 284 -3.10 7.72 5.75
N ALA A 285 -4.05 8.42 6.37
CA ALA A 285 -4.50 9.76 5.99
C ALA A 285 -4.90 9.86 4.50
N SER A 286 -5.43 8.77 3.95
CA SER A 286 -5.95 8.70 2.59
C SER A 286 -7.18 9.59 2.43
N GLY A 287 -8.09 9.60 3.42
CA GLY A 287 -9.24 10.52 3.47
C GLY A 287 -10.52 9.84 3.95
N ILE A 288 -11.68 10.40 3.57
CA ILE A 288 -13.00 9.86 3.94
C ILE A 288 -13.82 9.65 2.66
N ALA A 289 -14.13 8.39 2.36
CA ALA A 289 -14.95 8.05 1.19
C ALA A 289 -16.39 8.59 1.32
N PRO A 290 -17.02 9.05 0.22
CA PRO A 290 -18.38 9.60 0.23
C PRO A 290 -19.47 8.51 0.30
N VAL A 291 -19.36 7.59 1.26
CA VAL A 291 -20.21 6.39 1.40
C VAL A 291 -21.70 6.72 1.39
N LYS A 292 -22.13 7.78 2.08
CA LYS A 292 -23.55 8.20 2.09
C LYS A 292 -24.07 8.48 0.67
N GLN A 293 -23.28 9.15 -0.16
CA GLN A 293 -23.67 9.48 -1.53
C GLN A 293 -23.72 8.21 -2.41
N MET A 294 -22.79 7.29 -2.21
CA MET A 294 -22.78 6.00 -2.90
C MET A 294 -24.03 5.19 -2.56
N MET A 295 -24.37 5.11 -1.27
CA MET A 295 -25.55 4.39 -0.78
C MET A 295 -26.86 5.03 -1.26
N ASP A 296 -26.96 6.36 -1.31
CA ASP A 296 -28.16 7.08 -1.75
C ASP A 296 -28.56 6.80 -3.19
N ILE A 297 -27.59 6.47 -4.06
CA ILE A 297 -27.86 6.08 -5.45
C ILE A 297 -27.98 4.56 -5.64
N GLY A 298 -27.95 3.79 -4.54
CA GLY A 298 -28.08 2.34 -4.52
C GLY A 298 -26.83 1.59 -5.00
N LEU A 299 -25.63 2.15 -4.85
CA LEU A 299 -24.39 1.41 -5.09
C LEU A 299 -24.22 0.32 -4.02
N ASN A 300 -23.68 -0.84 -4.41
CA ASN A 300 -23.39 -1.92 -3.45
C ASN A 300 -22.09 -1.60 -2.72
N VAL A 301 -22.18 -1.09 -1.49
CA VAL A 301 -21.02 -0.74 -0.67
C VAL A 301 -20.91 -1.71 0.51
N GLY A 302 -19.90 -2.57 0.45
CA GLY A 302 -19.44 -3.39 1.57
C GLY A 302 -18.47 -2.62 2.48
N ILE A 303 -18.16 -3.21 3.63
CA ILE A 303 -17.17 -2.69 4.59
C ILE A 303 -16.02 -3.68 4.64
N GLY A 304 -14.78 -3.19 4.57
CA GLY A 304 -13.56 -3.99 4.66
C GLY A 304 -12.63 -3.46 5.75
N THR A 305 -11.70 -4.30 6.18
CA THR A 305 -10.71 -3.93 7.20
C THR A 305 -9.40 -3.45 6.59
N ASP A 306 -9.14 -3.79 5.32
CA ASP A 306 -7.78 -3.78 4.74
C ASP A 306 -6.87 -4.79 5.50
N GLY A 307 -5.56 -4.76 5.24
CA GLY A 307 -4.55 -5.57 5.90
C GLY A 307 -4.25 -5.11 7.34
N PRO A 308 -3.90 -6.03 8.27
CA PRO A 308 -3.53 -5.68 9.65
C PRO A 308 -2.27 -4.82 9.81
N ALA A 309 -1.57 -4.48 8.73
CA ALA A 309 -0.45 -3.54 8.76
C ALA A 309 -0.88 -2.07 8.55
N SER A 310 -2.12 -1.83 8.10
CA SER A 310 -2.71 -0.50 7.87
C SER A 310 -4.02 -0.28 8.64
N ASN A 311 -4.44 -1.21 9.51
CA ASN A 311 -5.65 -1.09 10.34
C ASN A 311 -5.40 -0.75 11.84
N ASN A 312 -5.04 -1.68 12.74
CA ASN A 312 -4.24 -2.90 12.55
C ASN A 312 -4.90 -4.20 13.10
N ASP A 313 -6.24 -4.30 13.09
CA ASP A 313 -6.96 -5.54 13.40
C ASP A 313 -7.95 -5.98 12.30
N LEU A 314 -8.60 -7.13 12.52
CA LEU A 314 -9.64 -7.67 11.66
C LEU A 314 -11.02 -7.66 12.36
N ASP A 315 -11.32 -6.57 13.09
CA ASP A 315 -12.57 -6.37 13.83
C ASP A 315 -13.62 -5.61 13.01
N MET A 316 -14.57 -6.35 12.43
CA MET A 316 -15.67 -5.75 11.67
C MET A 316 -16.68 -4.97 12.52
N PHE A 317 -16.80 -5.20 13.84
CA PHE A 317 -17.68 -4.38 14.69
C PHE A 317 -17.13 -2.96 14.84
N GLU A 318 -15.81 -2.81 14.93
CA GLU A 318 -15.15 -1.51 14.91
C GLU A 318 -15.33 -0.81 13.56
N GLU A 319 -15.09 -1.50 12.44
CA GLU A 319 -15.28 -0.93 11.09
C GLU A 319 -16.72 -0.51 10.82
N ILE A 320 -17.71 -1.33 11.23
CA ILE A 320 -19.14 -1.01 11.12
C ILE A 320 -19.47 0.26 11.92
N ARG A 321 -18.99 0.33 13.17
CA ARG A 321 -19.25 1.48 14.03
C ARG A 321 -18.56 2.75 13.52
N LEU A 322 -17.34 2.62 13.02
CA LEU A 322 -16.59 3.75 12.46
C LEU A 322 -17.26 4.26 11.17
N THR A 323 -17.67 3.36 10.27
CA THR A 323 -18.42 3.70 9.05
C THR A 323 -19.63 4.58 9.36
N THR A 324 -20.45 4.18 10.33
CA THR A 324 -21.67 4.91 10.68
C THR A 324 -21.41 6.25 11.37
N PHE A 325 -20.32 6.37 12.13
CA PHE A 325 -19.94 7.62 12.77
C PHE A 325 -19.28 8.59 11.79
N LEU A 326 -18.45 8.12 10.87
CA LEU A 326 -17.88 8.95 9.81
C LEU A 326 -18.98 9.53 8.93
N ALA A 327 -19.96 8.73 8.51
CA ALA A 327 -21.07 9.23 7.70
C ALA A 327 -21.88 10.33 8.41
N LYS A 328 -22.15 10.19 9.71
CA LYS A 328 -22.85 11.21 10.52
C LYS A 328 -22.00 12.46 10.75
N GLY A 329 -20.74 12.26 11.15
CA GLY A 329 -19.83 13.36 11.48
C GLY A 329 -19.49 14.23 10.28
N THR A 330 -19.29 13.62 9.10
CA THR A 330 -18.95 14.35 7.87
C THR A 330 -20.14 15.04 7.22
N SER A 331 -21.34 14.49 7.36
CA SER A 331 -22.57 15.10 6.82
C SER A 331 -23.20 16.14 7.76
N GLY A 332 -22.89 16.10 9.05
CA GLY A 332 -23.60 16.87 10.07
C GLY A 332 -25.04 16.40 10.32
N ASP A 333 -25.42 15.25 9.75
CA ASP A 333 -26.76 14.67 9.85
C ASP A 333 -26.72 13.40 10.72
N PRO A 334 -27.33 13.40 11.92
CA PRO A 334 -27.35 12.23 12.79
C PRO A 334 -28.19 11.07 12.24
N THR A 335 -29.00 11.31 11.20
CA THR A 335 -29.79 10.27 10.51
C THR A 335 -29.03 9.61 9.36
N ALA A 336 -27.87 10.14 8.98
CA ALA A 336 -27.04 9.56 7.94
C ALA A 336 -26.58 8.14 8.32
N LEU A 337 -26.80 7.21 7.39
CA LEU A 337 -26.39 5.81 7.46
C LEU A 337 -26.79 5.14 8.80
N PRO A 338 -28.09 4.86 9.00
CA PRO A 338 -28.60 4.28 10.24
C PRO A 338 -28.11 2.84 10.43
N ALA A 339 -28.11 2.37 11.68
CA ALA A 339 -27.52 1.09 12.08
C ALA A 339 -27.95 -0.11 11.20
N LYS A 340 -29.24 -0.24 10.89
CA LYS A 340 -29.73 -1.35 10.03
C LYS A 340 -29.11 -1.34 8.64
N THR A 341 -28.92 -0.15 8.06
CA THR A 341 -28.29 0.03 6.75
C THR A 341 -26.80 -0.27 6.82
N THR A 342 -26.10 0.22 7.85
CA THR A 342 -24.67 -0.09 8.04
C THR A 342 -24.44 -1.58 8.26
N LEU A 343 -25.31 -2.25 9.02
CA LEU A 343 -25.23 -3.70 9.21
C LEU A 343 -25.48 -4.46 7.91
N ALA A 344 -26.37 -3.95 7.04
CA ALA A 344 -26.56 -4.51 5.71
C ALA A 344 -25.29 -4.40 4.86
N MET A 345 -24.53 -3.30 4.96
CA MET A 345 -23.22 -3.15 4.30
C MET A 345 -22.23 -4.24 4.72
N ALA A 346 -22.23 -4.64 5.99
CA ALA A 346 -21.38 -5.72 6.48
C ALA A 346 -21.96 -7.14 6.31
N THR A 347 -23.14 -7.28 5.68
CA THR A 347 -23.82 -8.55 5.44
C THR A 347 -24.35 -8.61 4.00
N ARG A 348 -25.66 -8.43 3.78
CA ARG A 348 -26.31 -8.58 2.45
C ARG A 348 -25.66 -7.73 1.37
N ILE A 349 -25.49 -6.43 1.62
CA ILE A 349 -24.93 -5.49 0.65
C ILE A 349 -23.44 -5.76 0.43
N GLY A 350 -22.71 -6.19 1.46
CA GLY A 350 -21.33 -6.68 1.32
C GLY A 350 -21.25 -7.89 0.40
N ALA A 351 -22.15 -8.87 0.56
CA ALA A 351 -22.23 -10.02 -0.35
C ALA A 351 -22.51 -9.61 -1.80
N HIS A 352 -23.41 -8.64 -2.01
CA HIS A 352 -23.68 -8.09 -3.33
C HIS A 352 -22.50 -7.29 -3.90
N ALA A 353 -21.75 -6.56 -3.07
CA ALA A 353 -20.54 -5.87 -3.48
C ALA A 353 -19.46 -6.86 -3.95
N LEU A 354 -19.39 -8.03 -3.32
CA LEU A 354 -18.49 -9.12 -3.71
C LEU A 354 -19.03 -10.01 -4.85
N HIS A 355 -20.21 -9.72 -5.40
CA HIS A 355 -20.90 -10.53 -6.42
C HIS A 355 -21.23 -11.98 -5.98
N ILE A 356 -21.39 -12.19 -4.67
CA ILE A 356 -21.77 -13.49 -4.06
C ILE A 356 -23.11 -13.42 -3.29
N GLY A 357 -23.91 -12.39 -3.54
CA GLY A 357 -25.18 -12.14 -2.86
C GLY A 357 -26.18 -13.29 -2.94
N ASP A 358 -26.12 -14.13 -3.97
CA ASP A 358 -26.99 -15.30 -4.10
C ASP A 358 -26.57 -16.48 -3.18
N ILE A 359 -25.34 -16.45 -2.67
CA ILE A 359 -24.75 -17.52 -1.84
C ILE A 359 -24.98 -17.23 -0.35
N THR A 360 -24.75 -16.00 0.10
CA THR A 360 -24.65 -15.64 1.53
C THR A 360 -25.09 -14.18 1.79
N GLY A 361 -24.90 -13.70 3.02
CA GLY A 361 -25.16 -12.31 3.44
C GLY A 361 -26.56 -12.03 3.99
N SER A 362 -27.49 -12.98 3.87
CA SER A 362 -28.82 -12.94 4.49
C SER A 362 -29.27 -14.35 4.87
N LEU A 363 -30.14 -14.45 5.87
CA LEU A 363 -30.75 -15.71 6.28
C LEU A 363 -32.03 -15.91 5.50
N GLU A 364 -31.93 -16.60 4.37
CA GLU A 364 -33.04 -16.89 3.47
C GLU A 364 -33.00 -18.35 3.04
N PRO A 365 -34.15 -19.02 2.88
CA PRO A 365 -34.16 -20.39 2.36
C PRO A 365 -33.45 -20.48 1.01
N GLY A 366 -32.55 -21.45 0.87
CA GLY A 366 -31.72 -21.66 -0.32
C GLY A 366 -30.32 -21.04 -0.25
N LYS A 367 -30.05 -20.12 0.69
CA LYS A 367 -28.69 -19.60 0.93
C LYS A 367 -27.88 -20.54 1.83
N ARG A 368 -26.56 -20.36 1.80
CA ARG A 368 -25.63 -21.10 2.66
C ARG A 368 -25.82 -20.71 4.12
N ALA A 369 -25.68 -21.69 5.01
CA ALA A 369 -25.74 -21.47 6.45
C ALA A 369 -24.42 -20.86 6.97
N ASP A 370 -24.23 -19.57 6.66
CA ASP A 370 -23.16 -18.72 7.16
C ASP A 370 -23.77 -17.75 8.20
N LEU A 371 -23.64 -18.08 9.48
CA LEU A 371 -24.36 -17.37 10.56
C LEU A 371 -23.52 -17.24 11.82
N ILE A 372 -23.91 -16.27 12.64
CA ILE A 372 -23.33 -16.04 13.96
C ILE A 372 -24.40 -15.87 15.01
N THR A 373 -24.04 -16.18 16.26
CA THR A 373 -24.82 -15.79 17.43
C THR A 373 -24.08 -14.71 18.22
N VAL A 374 -24.80 -13.69 18.69
CA VAL A 374 -24.24 -12.56 19.45
C VAL A 374 -24.98 -12.42 20.78
N ASN A 375 -24.22 -12.45 21.87
CA ASN A 375 -24.73 -12.27 23.22
C ASN A 375 -24.81 -10.79 23.60
N VAL A 376 -25.99 -10.20 23.42
CA VAL A 376 -26.26 -8.81 23.83
C VAL A 376 -26.68 -8.65 25.29
N ASN A 377 -26.85 -9.76 26.03
CA ASN A 377 -27.20 -9.74 27.45
C ASN A 377 -25.95 -9.61 28.34
N VAL A 378 -25.14 -8.60 28.04
CA VAL A 378 -23.88 -8.25 28.73
C VAL A 378 -23.95 -6.81 29.24
N THR A 379 -23.11 -6.49 30.24
CA THR A 379 -23.17 -5.21 30.96
C THR A 379 -23.13 -3.99 30.03
N HIS A 380 -22.25 -3.98 29.03
CA HIS A 380 -22.10 -2.82 28.12
C HIS A 380 -23.18 -2.72 27.04
N ASN A 381 -24.03 -3.74 26.88
CA ASN A 381 -25.06 -3.82 25.83
C ASN A 381 -26.48 -3.92 26.42
N SER A 382 -26.62 -3.84 27.74
CA SER A 382 -27.89 -3.90 28.48
C SER A 382 -28.30 -2.51 29.02
N PRO A 383 -29.61 -2.22 29.15
CA PRO A 383 -30.78 -3.07 28.86
C PRO A 383 -31.22 -3.04 27.38
N SER A 384 -32.07 -3.99 26.99
CA SER A 384 -32.75 -4.00 25.68
C SER A 384 -34.16 -3.37 25.77
N PHE A 385 -34.55 -2.63 24.73
CA PHE A 385 -35.84 -1.97 24.65
C PHE A 385 -36.66 -2.53 23.48
N LYS A 386 -37.99 -2.63 23.66
CA LYS A 386 -38.90 -3.22 22.67
C LYS A 386 -39.77 -2.22 21.90
N HIS A 387 -39.73 -0.93 22.27
CA HIS A 387 -40.61 0.08 21.65
C HIS A 387 -40.17 0.46 20.22
N ASN A 388 -38.86 0.38 19.94
CA ASN A 388 -38.29 0.62 18.62
C ASN A 388 -37.92 -0.74 17.98
N PRO A 389 -38.56 -1.12 16.85
CA PRO A 389 -38.23 -2.38 16.17
C PRO A 389 -36.79 -2.42 15.65
N ASP A 390 -36.17 -1.26 15.39
CA ASP A 390 -34.77 -1.18 14.96
C ASP A 390 -33.76 -1.26 16.14
N GLY A 391 -34.25 -1.42 17.38
CA GLY A 391 -33.44 -1.49 18.60
C GLY A 391 -32.29 -2.51 18.55
N PRO A 392 -32.54 -3.77 18.12
CA PRO A 392 -31.48 -4.77 17.99
C PRO A 392 -30.33 -4.35 17.06
N TYR A 393 -30.64 -3.68 15.93
CA TYR A 393 -29.59 -3.17 15.04
C TYR A 393 -28.74 -2.10 15.74
N GLY A 394 -29.36 -1.24 16.54
CA GLY A 394 -28.65 -0.26 17.35
C GLY A 394 -27.70 -0.90 18.37
N GLN A 395 -28.14 -1.97 19.04
CA GLN A 395 -27.29 -2.75 19.96
C GLN A 395 -26.09 -3.39 19.24
N ILE A 396 -26.31 -3.95 18.05
CA ILE A 396 -25.25 -4.52 17.21
C ILE A 396 -24.23 -3.45 16.79
N VAL A 397 -24.69 -2.35 16.20
CA VAL A 397 -23.78 -1.36 15.57
C VAL A 397 -23.11 -0.43 16.57
N TYR A 398 -23.79 -0.04 17.66
CA TYR A 398 -23.29 1.03 18.53
C TYR A 398 -22.68 0.54 19.86
N ALA A 399 -22.96 -0.71 20.27
CA ALA A 399 -22.56 -1.21 21.59
C ALA A 399 -21.83 -2.56 21.57
N THR A 400 -22.08 -3.40 20.57
CA THR A 400 -21.49 -4.76 20.53
C THR A 400 -19.98 -4.72 20.32
N LYS A 401 -19.31 -5.70 20.93
CA LYS A 401 -17.88 -5.95 20.75
C LYS A 401 -17.66 -7.35 20.19
N THR A 402 -16.49 -7.62 19.64
CA THR A 402 -16.11 -8.97 19.18
C THR A 402 -16.16 -10.03 20.27
N THR A 403 -15.98 -9.64 21.53
CA THR A 403 -16.15 -10.55 22.69
C THR A 403 -17.57 -11.07 22.88
N ASP A 404 -18.56 -10.43 22.25
CA ASP A 404 -19.98 -10.78 22.38
C ASP A 404 -20.40 -11.85 21.35
N VAL A 405 -19.61 -12.08 20.30
CA VAL A 405 -19.84 -13.18 19.35
C VAL A 405 -19.67 -14.51 20.10
N ASN A 406 -20.69 -15.36 20.11
CA ASN A 406 -20.68 -16.60 20.87
C ASN A 406 -20.36 -17.81 19.99
N ASP A 407 -21.06 -17.95 18.87
CA ASP A 407 -20.93 -19.07 17.95
C ASP A 407 -20.80 -18.57 16.51
N VAL A 408 -20.04 -19.30 15.68
CA VAL A 408 -19.87 -19.02 14.25
C VAL A 408 -20.00 -20.31 13.45
N MET A 409 -20.86 -20.28 12.44
CA MET A 409 -21.08 -21.33 11.46
C MET A 409 -20.79 -20.82 10.06
N VAL A 410 -20.10 -21.62 9.26
CA VAL A 410 -19.88 -21.38 7.84
C VAL A 410 -20.27 -22.63 7.06
N ASN A 411 -21.09 -22.47 6.03
CA ASN A 411 -21.53 -23.55 5.15
C ASN A 411 -22.09 -24.76 5.93
N GLY A 412 -22.89 -24.50 6.97
CA GLY A 412 -23.49 -25.53 7.83
C GLY A 412 -22.56 -26.15 8.88
N ARG A 413 -21.27 -25.79 8.90
CA ARG A 413 -20.27 -26.30 9.84
C ARG A 413 -19.94 -25.28 10.92
N TRP A 414 -20.04 -25.68 12.18
CA TRP A 414 -19.55 -24.87 13.30
C TRP A 414 -18.02 -24.72 13.24
N LEU A 415 -17.54 -23.48 13.22
CA LEU A 415 -16.11 -23.14 13.33
C LEU A 415 -15.75 -22.66 14.74
N MET A 416 -16.73 -22.09 15.45
CA MET A 416 -16.60 -21.69 16.85
C MET A 416 -17.90 -21.97 17.61
N LEU A 417 -17.78 -22.55 18.79
CA LEU A 417 -18.89 -22.76 19.73
C LEU A 417 -18.51 -22.25 21.12
N ASN A 418 -19.37 -21.43 21.72
CA ASN A 418 -19.14 -20.79 23.02
C ASN A 418 -17.74 -20.15 23.12
N ARG A 419 -17.35 -19.41 22.06
CA ARG A 419 -16.05 -18.76 21.88
C ARG A 419 -14.83 -19.68 21.76
N ASN A 420 -15.01 -21.00 21.66
CA ASN A 420 -13.91 -21.93 21.43
C ASN A 420 -13.81 -22.27 19.94
N LEU A 421 -12.65 -21.99 19.34
CA LEU A 421 -12.34 -22.38 17.96
C LEU A 421 -12.29 -23.91 17.84
N LEU A 422 -12.88 -24.46 16.78
CA LEU A 422 -13.00 -25.91 16.57
C LEU A 422 -12.04 -26.45 15.51
N THR A 423 -11.39 -25.58 14.73
CA THR A 423 -10.59 -25.97 13.56
C THR A 423 -9.14 -25.49 13.61
N LEU A 424 -8.74 -24.73 14.62
CA LEU A 424 -7.42 -24.10 14.73
C LEU A 424 -6.84 -24.22 16.15
N ASP A 425 -5.53 -24.43 16.23
CA ASP A 425 -4.74 -24.32 17.46
C ASP A 425 -4.09 -22.93 17.51
N GLU A 426 -4.77 -22.00 18.18
CA GLU A 426 -4.35 -20.59 18.27
C GLU A 426 -2.94 -20.45 18.87
N ASP A 427 -2.65 -21.18 19.95
CA ASP A 427 -1.36 -21.10 20.63
C ASP A 427 -0.21 -21.58 19.74
N ALA A 428 -0.42 -22.62 18.93
CA ALA A 428 0.59 -23.09 17.97
C ALA A 428 0.86 -22.07 16.87
N LEU A 429 -0.18 -21.41 16.35
CA LEU A 429 -0.02 -20.38 15.32
C LEU A 429 0.74 -19.17 15.85
N LEU A 430 0.41 -18.70 17.06
CA LEU A 430 1.09 -17.55 17.67
C LEU A 430 2.56 -17.82 17.97
N ARG A 431 2.92 -19.04 18.37
CA ARG A 431 4.34 -19.43 18.52
C ARG A 431 5.10 -19.35 17.21
N GLN A 432 4.53 -19.87 16.12
CA GLN A 432 5.14 -19.81 14.78
C GLN A 432 5.26 -18.36 14.27
N ALA A 433 4.23 -17.54 14.50
CA ALA A 433 4.26 -16.12 14.14
C ALA A 433 5.40 -15.36 14.84
N SER A 434 5.64 -15.65 16.12
CA SER A 434 6.74 -15.04 16.88
C SER A 434 8.13 -15.37 16.29
N GLU A 435 8.28 -16.52 15.64
CA GLU A 435 9.54 -16.85 14.95
C GLU A 435 9.75 -16.02 13.69
N TYR A 436 8.68 -15.71 12.94
CA TYR A 436 8.75 -14.78 11.81
C TYR A 436 9.04 -13.35 12.26
N ALA A 437 8.36 -12.87 13.29
CA ALA A 437 8.58 -11.53 13.84
C ALA A 437 10.06 -11.30 14.17
N LYS A 438 10.71 -12.24 14.89
CA LYS A 438 12.14 -12.16 15.21
C LYS A 438 13.04 -12.09 13.98
N LYS A 439 12.71 -12.82 12.91
CA LYS A 439 13.49 -12.80 11.67
C LYS A 439 13.36 -11.46 10.96
N ILE A 440 12.13 -10.95 10.86
CA ILE A 440 11.81 -9.67 10.23
C ILE A 440 12.47 -8.52 11.00
N ASP A 441 12.42 -8.53 12.34
CA ASP A 441 13.10 -7.54 13.18
C ASP A 441 14.60 -7.49 12.89
N LEU A 442 15.27 -8.65 12.91
CA LEU A 442 16.72 -8.72 12.60
C LEU A 442 17.05 -8.21 11.19
N PHE A 443 16.17 -8.44 10.22
CA PHE A 443 16.32 -7.92 8.87
C PHE A 443 16.18 -6.39 8.82
N LEU A 444 15.16 -5.84 9.49
CA LEU A 444 14.94 -4.40 9.54
C LEU A 444 16.01 -3.68 10.36
N GLU A 445 16.41 -4.18 11.53
CA GLU A 445 17.51 -3.61 12.34
C GLU A 445 18.79 -3.50 11.52
N LYS A 446 19.16 -4.58 10.82
CA LYS A 446 20.33 -4.58 9.92
C LYS A 446 20.17 -3.53 8.82
N ARG A 447 18.99 -3.43 8.23
CA ARG A 447 18.69 -2.48 7.15
C ARG A 447 18.70 -1.02 7.62
N GLU A 448 18.16 -0.74 8.80
CA GLU A 448 18.02 0.61 9.34
C GLU A 448 19.32 1.17 9.93
N SER A 449 20.19 0.29 10.42
CA SER A 449 21.49 0.66 11.00
C SER A 449 22.48 1.34 10.04
N SER A 450 22.16 1.48 8.75
CA SER A 450 23.03 2.14 7.78
C SER A 450 22.26 2.81 6.65
N VAL A 451 22.52 4.10 6.44
CA VAL A 451 22.03 4.87 5.27
C VAL A 451 22.46 4.21 3.95
N VAL A 452 23.64 3.56 3.92
CA VAL A 452 24.11 2.80 2.75
C VAL A 452 23.18 1.61 2.48
N LEU A 453 22.82 0.84 3.51
CA LEU A 453 21.93 -0.31 3.38
C LEU A 453 20.50 0.13 3.02
N LYS A 454 20.00 1.24 3.61
CA LYS A 454 18.73 1.86 3.19
C LYS A 454 18.75 2.28 1.72
N LEU A 455 19.87 2.81 1.20
CA LEU A 455 20.04 3.21 -0.19
C LEU A 455 20.13 2.01 -1.15
N ILE A 456 20.83 0.94 -0.77
CA ILE A 456 20.91 -0.29 -1.55
C ILE A 456 19.53 -0.92 -1.72
N ALA A 457 18.72 -0.96 -0.65
CA ALA A 457 17.39 -1.57 -0.66
C ALA A 457 16.42 -0.92 -1.66
N ILE A 458 16.54 0.39 -1.90
CA ILE A 458 15.61 1.14 -2.78
C ILE A 458 16.11 1.31 -4.22
N GLY A 459 17.39 1.06 -4.50
CA GLY A 459 17.98 1.48 -5.78
C GLY A 459 19.25 0.76 -6.23
N GLY A 460 19.65 -0.35 -5.59
CA GLY A 460 20.77 -1.18 -6.05
C GLY A 460 22.10 -0.42 -6.09
N ALA A 461 22.44 0.27 -4.99
CA ALA A 461 23.55 1.22 -5.00
C ALA A 461 24.91 0.56 -5.29
N HIS A 462 25.75 1.26 -6.06
CA HIS A 462 27.12 0.85 -6.37
C HIS A 462 28.14 1.87 -5.83
N GLU A 463 29.27 1.38 -5.34
CA GLU A 463 30.40 2.19 -4.89
C GLU A 463 31.20 2.71 -6.11
N GLU A 464 31.58 3.99 -6.08
CA GLU A 464 32.42 4.64 -7.10
C GLU A 464 33.78 5.07 -6.52
N GLU A 465 34.66 5.57 -7.39
CA GLU A 465 36.08 5.81 -7.10
C GLU A 465 36.36 6.65 -5.85
N SER A 466 37.36 6.22 -5.05
CA SER A 466 37.58 6.73 -3.69
C SER A 466 38.19 8.14 -3.59
N PHE A 467 38.85 8.64 -4.65
CA PHE A 467 39.49 9.96 -4.65
C PHE A 467 38.85 10.91 -5.66
N GLU A 468 38.48 12.09 -5.19
CA GLU A 468 38.03 13.21 -6.03
C GLU A 468 39.02 14.36 -5.94
N VAL A 469 39.51 14.79 -7.09
CA VAL A 469 40.33 16.00 -7.25
C VAL A 469 39.41 17.11 -7.74
N GLN A 470 39.29 18.18 -6.97
CA GLN A 470 38.52 19.34 -7.38
C GLN A 470 39.10 20.64 -6.87
N VAL A 471 39.24 21.61 -7.78
CA VAL A 471 39.67 22.96 -7.44
C VAL A 471 38.68 23.95 -8.04
N LYS A 472 38.34 24.98 -7.26
CA LYS A 472 37.38 26.00 -7.63
C LYS A 472 38.01 27.38 -7.55
N VAL A 473 37.61 28.27 -8.44
CA VAL A 473 38.01 29.68 -8.41
C VAL A 473 36.77 30.53 -8.65
N GLU A 474 36.56 31.56 -7.85
CA GLU A 474 35.50 32.55 -8.06
C GLU A 474 35.79 33.39 -9.31
N ILE A 475 34.78 33.59 -10.16
CA ILE A 475 34.91 34.32 -11.42
C ILE A 475 33.87 35.44 -11.50
N THR A 476 34.25 36.57 -12.07
CA THR A 476 33.37 37.75 -12.18
C THR A 476 32.53 37.76 -13.46
N GLU A 477 32.99 37.11 -14.55
CA GLU A 477 32.26 37.05 -15.83
C GLU A 477 32.37 35.67 -16.53
N ASN A 478 31.23 34.98 -16.71
CA ASN A 478 31.19 33.60 -17.22
C ASN A 478 31.59 33.48 -18.70
N GLN A 479 31.23 34.46 -19.53
CA GLN A 479 31.44 34.38 -20.98
C GLN A 479 32.92 34.44 -21.36
N ASP A 480 33.75 35.10 -20.55
CA ASP A 480 35.17 35.24 -20.83
C ASP A 480 35.95 33.96 -20.59
N ILE A 481 35.57 33.18 -19.57
CA ILE A 481 36.19 31.88 -19.29
C ILE A 481 35.82 30.86 -20.36
N GLU A 482 34.56 30.82 -20.80
CA GLU A 482 34.15 29.94 -21.90
C GLU A 482 34.89 30.27 -23.21
N LYS A 483 35.02 31.57 -23.55
CA LYS A 483 35.80 31.99 -24.72
C LYS A 483 37.26 31.58 -24.61
N ARG A 484 37.88 31.70 -23.42
CA ARG A 484 39.26 31.27 -23.17
C ARG A 484 39.40 29.75 -23.30
N LEU A 485 38.47 28.99 -22.75
CA LEU A 485 38.45 27.52 -22.87
C LEU A 485 38.36 27.09 -24.34
N LEU A 486 37.46 27.68 -25.13
CA LEU A 486 37.32 27.36 -26.55
C LEU A 486 38.54 27.78 -27.40
N LYS A 487 39.29 28.81 -26.97
CA LYS A 487 40.51 29.28 -27.63
C LYS A 487 41.81 28.64 -27.11
N SER A 488 41.74 27.87 -26.02
CA SER A 488 42.91 27.31 -25.32
C SER A 488 43.66 26.22 -26.12
N GLY A 489 43.05 25.69 -27.17
CA GLY A 489 43.58 24.54 -27.92
C GLY A 489 43.40 23.19 -27.21
N LEU A 490 42.71 23.17 -26.05
CA LEU A 490 42.38 21.93 -25.34
C LEU A 490 41.41 21.06 -26.16
N LYS A 491 41.63 19.75 -26.14
CA LYS A 491 40.76 18.78 -26.79
C LYS A 491 39.48 18.61 -25.97
N ILE A 492 38.38 19.19 -26.44
CA ILE A 492 37.06 19.06 -25.83
C ILE A 492 36.38 17.79 -26.37
N LEU A 493 36.17 16.81 -25.49
CA LEU A 493 35.51 15.55 -25.82
C LEU A 493 33.99 15.66 -25.78
N ARG A 494 33.44 16.46 -24.86
CA ARG A 494 31.99 16.61 -24.68
C ARG A 494 31.61 17.93 -24.02
N LYS A 495 30.55 18.59 -24.51
CA LYS A 495 29.91 19.76 -23.88
C LYS A 495 28.51 19.40 -23.41
N ARG A 496 28.10 19.92 -22.25
CA ARG A 496 26.71 19.87 -21.76
C ARG A 496 26.36 21.17 -21.04
N HIS A 497 25.10 21.58 -21.13
CA HIS A 497 24.52 22.67 -20.35
C HIS A 497 23.28 22.15 -19.64
N TYR A 498 23.19 22.38 -18.34
CA TYR A 498 22.03 22.01 -17.57
C TYR A 498 21.89 22.90 -16.33
N ARG A 499 20.65 23.06 -15.86
CA ARG A 499 20.36 23.62 -14.54
C ARG A 499 20.35 22.47 -13.53
N GLU A 500 21.15 22.61 -12.48
CA GLU A 500 21.40 21.60 -11.45
C GLU A 500 20.65 22.04 -10.18
N TYR A 501 19.73 21.18 -9.71
CA TYR A 501 19.00 21.31 -8.46
C TYR A 501 19.49 20.20 -7.52
N ASP A 502 20.17 20.55 -6.44
CA ASP A 502 20.66 19.61 -5.43
C ASP A 502 19.95 19.84 -4.10
N SER A 503 19.36 18.78 -3.55
CA SER A 503 18.81 18.75 -2.20
C SER A 503 19.67 17.83 -1.33
N TYR A 504 20.35 18.40 -0.34
CA TYR A 504 21.21 17.69 0.60
C TYR A 504 20.43 17.36 1.88
N PHE A 505 20.29 16.08 2.16
CA PHE A 505 19.73 15.54 3.39
C PHE A 505 20.84 15.22 4.39
N PHE A 506 20.71 15.72 5.61
CA PHE A 506 21.63 15.46 6.71
C PHE A 506 20.96 14.59 7.78
N PHE A 507 21.76 13.76 8.42
CA PHE A 507 21.33 12.80 9.42
C PHE A 507 21.74 13.24 10.82
N GLU A 508 21.10 12.67 11.84
CA GLU A 508 21.39 12.99 13.24
C GLU A 508 22.82 12.63 13.62
N ASN A 509 23.32 11.48 13.12
CA ASN A 509 24.72 11.09 13.24
C ASN A 509 25.52 11.62 12.03
N PRO A 510 26.47 12.57 12.21
CA PRO A 510 27.27 13.09 11.13
C PRO A 510 28.16 12.04 10.45
N ASP A 511 28.50 10.95 11.15
CA ASP A 511 29.33 9.84 10.66
C ASP A 511 28.67 9.03 9.55
N GLU A 512 27.35 9.17 9.37
CA GLU A 512 26.58 8.57 8.29
C GLU A 512 26.75 9.31 6.95
N GLY A 513 27.41 10.47 6.96
CA GLY A 513 27.62 11.31 5.80
C GLY A 513 26.37 12.14 5.47
N ARG A 514 26.08 12.28 4.18
CA ARG A 514 24.93 13.05 3.68
C ARG A 514 24.40 12.46 2.38
N LEU A 515 23.09 12.41 2.23
CA LEU A 515 22.45 11.99 0.99
C LEU A 515 22.14 13.21 0.13
N ARG A 516 22.45 13.15 -1.16
CA ARG A 516 22.12 14.20 -2.12
C ARG A 516 21.14 13.66 -3.16
N TYR A 517 19.96 14.24 -3.23
CA TYR A 517 19.06 14.15 -4.37
C TYR A 517 19.44 15.24 -5.37
N ARG A 518 19.60 14.88 -6.65
CA ARG A 518 19.97 15.82 -7.70
C ARG A 518 19.06 15.69 -8.90
N GLU A 519 18.60 16.81 -9.44
CA GLU A 519 17.94 16.90 -10.74
C GLU A 519 18.79 17.75 -11.70
N ASP A 520 19.15 17.17 -12.84
CA ASP A 520 19.84 17.87 -13.93
C ASP A 520 18.83 18.15 -15.06
N HIS A 521 18.44 19.40 -15.25
CA HIS A 521 17.56 19.84 -16.35
C HIS A 521 18.43 20.25 -17.54
N PHE A 522 18.55 19.38 -18.56
CA PHE A 522 19.39 19.62 -19.74
C PHE A 522 18.82 20.72 -20.63
N ILE A 523 19.62 21.74 -20.90
CA ILE A 523 19.23 22.94 -21.66
C ILE A 523 19.77 22.82 -23.09
N SER A 524 18.90 23.00 -24.09
CA SER A 524 19.28 23.10 -25.51
C SER A 524 19.94 24.43 -25.84
N ASP A 525 20.52 24.54 -27.04
CA ASP A 525 21.02 25.83 -27.55
C ASP A 525 19.90 26.88 -27.73
N SER A 526 18.63 26.47 -27.84
CA SER A 526 17.46 27.35 -27.86
C SER A 526 16.98 27.79 -26.47
N GLY A 527 17.58 27.26 -25.39
CA GLY A 527 17.22 27.57 -24.00
C GLY A 527 16.09 26.69 -23.43
N GLU A 528 15.64 25.67 -24.16
CA GLU A 528 14.56 24.77 -23.75
C GLU A 528 15.08 23.57 -22.94
N ILE A 529 14.26 23.06 -22.02
CA ILE A 529 14.58 21.85 -21.27
C ILE A 529 14.31 20.63 -22.16
N THR A 530 15.36 19.88 -22.47
CA THR A 530 15.31 18.72 -23.37
C THR A 530 15.13 17.40 -22.64
N ASN A 531 15.64 17.32 -21.41
CA ASN A 531 15.58 16.12 -20.58
C ASN A 531 15.81 16.49 -19.10
N VAL A 532 15.26 15.70 -18.19
CA VAL A 532 15.53 15.80 -16.75
C VAL A 532 16.11 14.47 -16.28
N ARG A 533 17.22 14.53 -15.54
CA ARG A 533 17.83 13.35 -14.94
C ARG A 533 17.95 13.51 -13.44
N SER A 534 17.32 12.60 -12.71
CA SER A 534 17.37 12.57 -11.25
C SER A 534 18.28 11.46 -10.72
N ARG A 535 19.04 11.72 -9.65
CA ARG A 535 19.91 10.71 -9.00
C ARG A 535 20.09 10.93 -7.51
N LEU A 536 20.30 9.84 -6.78
CA LEU A 536 20.74 9.85 -5.40
C LEU A 536 22.26 9.64 -5.32
N THR A 537 22.90 10.34 -4.40
CA THR A 537 24.32 10.11 -4.05
C THR A 537 24.48 10.18 -2.55
N LEU A 538 24.80 9.07 -1.89
CA LEU A 538 25.27 9.09 -0.52
C LEU A 538 26.75 9.44 -0.52
N ILE A 539 27.10 10.52 0.18
CA ILE A 539 28.45 11.06 0.27
C ILE A 539 28.93 10.79 1.69
N GLY A 540 29.88 9.86 1.85
CA GLY A 540 30.45 9.51 3.14
C GLY A 540 31.23 10.65 3.79
N VAL A 541 31.57 10.48 5.06
CA VAL A 541 32.33 11.47 5.83
C VAL A 541 33.72 11.67 5.28
N ARG A 542 34.19 12.91 5.39
CA ARG A 542 35.51 13.33 4.94
C ARG A 542 36.59 12.70 5.83
N SER A 543 37.49 11.89 5.24
CA SER A 543 38.79 11.61 5.87
C SER A 543 39.81 12.62 5.31
N GLU A 544 40.10 13.70 6.04
CA GLU A 544 41.22 14.58 5.67
C GLU A 544 42.54 13.87 5.95
N ARG A 545 43.37 13.72 4.92
CA ARG A 545 44.83 13.75 5.09
C ARG A 545 45.32 15.01 4.41
N HIS A 546 45.64 16.04 5.20
CA HIS A 546 46.33 17.22 4.70
C HIS A 546 47.77 16.83 4.35
N PHE A 547 48.07 16.79 3.06
CA PHE A 547 49.44 16.83 2.56
C PHE A 547 49.72 18.25 2.06
N HIS A 548 50.91 18.77 2.36
CA HIS A 548 51.36 20.11 2.00
C HIS A 548 50.87 20.56 0.61
N ASP A 549 50.11 21.65 0.58
CA ASP A 549 49.68 22.41 -0.59
C ASP A 549 48.94 21.65 -1.72
N LYS A 550 48.30 20.50 -1.44
CA LYS A 550 47.63 19.70 -2.50
C LYS A 550 46.12 19.48 -2.30
N VAL A 551 45.39 19.57 -3.41
CA VAL A 551 43.93 19.58 -3.55
C VAL A 551 43.39 18.16 -3.79
N ILE A 552 43.13 17.38 -2.74
CA ILE A 552 42.62 15.99 -2.84
C ILE A 552 41.55 15.74 -1.76
N LEU A 553 40.41 15.19 -2.17
CA LEU A 553 39.36 14.75 -1.26
C LEU A 553 39.17 13.23 -1.35
N SER A 554 39.17 12.56 -0.19
CA SER A 554 38.90 11.12 -0.06
C SER A 554 37.56 10.92 0.64
N ARG A 555 36.59 10.30 -0.05
CA ARG A 555 35.26 9.95 0.47
C ARG A 555 34.68 8.76 -0.28
N SER A 556 34.03 7.84 0.43
CA SER A 556 33.16 6.84 -0.19
C SER A 556 31.92 7.52 -0.79
N ARG A 557 31.51 7.08 -1.97
CA ARG A 557 30.29 7.55 -2.64
C ARG A 557 29.51 6.38 -3.19
N TYR A 558 28.22 6.38 -2.89
CA TYR A 558 27.28 5.37 -3.38
C TYR A 558 26.22 6.05 -4.24
N PHE A 559 26.04 5.56 -5.46
CA PHE A 559 25.06 6.08 -6.40
C PHE A 559 23.85 5.16 -6.47
N ALA A 560 22.66 5.76 -6.50
CA ALA A 560 21.42 5.05 -6.82
C ALA A 560 20.56 5.92 -7.77
N PRO A 561 19.75 5.31 -8.64
CA PRO A 561 18.70 6.04 -9.37
C PRO A 561 17.76 6.74 -8.40
N ALA A 562 17.31 7.95 -8.74
CA ALA A 562 16.25 8.61 -7.98
C ALA A 562 14.92 8.43 -8.73
N THR A 563 14.17 7.40 -8.35
CA THR A 563 12.89 7.02 -8.96
C THR A 563 11.66 7.49 -8.17
N GLN A 564 11.87 8.09 -6.99
CA GLN A 564 10.83 8.62 -6.12
C GLN A 564 11.01 10.13 -5.91
N SER A 565 10.00 10.78 -5.34
CA SER A 565 10.03 12.22 -5.08
C SER A 565 11.07 12.62 -4.02
N GLN A 566 11.55 13.87 -4.05
CA GLN A 566 12.41 14.44 -3.01
C GLN A 566 11.80 14.29 -1.61
N ARG A 567 10.47 14.45 -1.50
CA ARG A 567 9.73 14.28 -0.26
C ARG A 567 9.81 12.85 0.28
N PHE A 568 9.58 11.85 -0.58
CA PHE A 568 9.70 10.44 -0.21
C PHE A 568 11.08 10.17 0.41
N TYR A 569 12.15 10.65 -0.22
CA TYR A 569 13.50 10.44 0.31
C TYR A 569 13.76 11.15 1.63
N LYS A 570 13.21 12.35 1.82
CA LYS A 570 13.31 13.07 3.10
C LYS A 570 12.74 12.24 4.25
N GLU A 571 11.53 11.69 4.04
CA GLU A 571 10.80 10.93 5.06
C GLU A 571 11.44 9.54 5.27
N TYR A 572 11.71 8.79 4.20
CA TYR A 572 12.28 7.43 4.28
C TYR A 572 13.67 7.36 4.95
N PHE A 573 14.53 8.36 4.69
CA PHE A 573 15.84 8.44 5.33
C PHE A 573 15.84 9.22 6.66
N ASN A 574 14.67 9.71 7.11
CA ASN A 574 14.50 10.48 8.35
C ASN A 574 15.54 11.61 8.51
N SER A 575 15.69 12.46 7.49
CA SER A 575 16.69 13.53 7.53
C SER A 575 16.30 14.64 8.51
N VAL A 576 17.23 15.07 9.38
CA VAL A 576 17.00 16.11 10.39
C VAL A 576 17.11 17.53 9.84
N HIS A 577 17.85 17.70 8.73
CA HIS A 577 18.06 19.00 8.09
C HIS A 577 18.19 18.83 6.58
N MET A 578 17.76 19.85 5.83
CA MET A 578 17.85 19.91 4.38
C MET A 578 18.47 21.23 3.93
N LEU A 579 19.37 21.17 2.95
CA LEU A 579 19.93 22.35 2.29
C LEU A 579 19.83 22.20 0.76
N GLU A 580 19.32 23.23 0.11
CA GLU A 580 19.08 23.24 -1.34
C GLU A 580 20.09 24.13 -2.07
N ILE A 581 20.61 23.64 -3.19
CA ILE A 581 21.51 24.36 -4.08
C ILE A 581 20.94 24.33 -5.49
N GLU A 582 20.73 25.51 -6.06
CA GLU A 582 20.35 25.69 -7.46
C GLU A 582 21.43 26.46 -8.21
N LYS A 583 21.86 25.91 -9.35
CA LYS A 583 22.86 26.55 -10.20
C LYS A 583 22.71 26.21 -11.67
N ASP A 584 23.14 27.13 -12.52
CA ASP A 584 23.38 26.87 -13.94
C ASP A 584 24.80 26.33 -14.13
N ARG A 585 24.95 25.23 -14.89
CA ARG A 585 26.24 24.57 -15.12
C ARG A 585 26.49 24.35 -16.60
N ARG A 586 27.61 24.89 -17.08
CA ARG A 586 28.21 24.54 -18.38
C ARG A 586 29.40 23.63 -18.15
N ARG A 587 29.29 22.38 -18.58
CA ARG A 587 30.26 21.31 -18.32
C ARG A 587 30.97 20.88 -19.60
N TYR A 588 32.29 20.84 -19.52
CA TYR A 588 33.19 20.41 -20.59
C TYR A 588 33.99 19.21 -20.09
N LEU A 589 33.90 18.08 -20.77
CA LEU A 589 34.87 17.00 -20.64
C LEU A 589 36.01 17.30 -21.60
N ILE A 590 37.22 17.43 -21.08
CA ILE A 590 38.43 17.70 -21.84
C ILE A 590 39.46 16.62 -21.61
N GLU A 591 40.40 16.50 -22.53
CA GLU A 591 41.64 15.73 -22.36
C GLU A 591 42.82 16.71 -22.28
N TYR A 592 43.60 16.63 -21.20
CA TYR A 592 44.80 17.42 -20.98
C TYR A 592 45.93 16.53 -20.47
N LYS A 593 47.04 16.46 -21.22
CA LYS A 593 48.20 15.61 -20.92
C LYS A 593 47.78 14.15 -20.58
N ASP A 594 47.03 13.55 -21.51
CA ASP A 594 46.51 12.17 -21.42
C ASP A 594 45.63 11.90 -20.19
N THR A 595 45.01 12.94 -19.63
CA THR A 595 44.17 12.85 -18.45
C THR A 595 42.86 13.59 -18.69
N GLU A 596 41.74 12.95 -18.38
CA GLU A 596 40.42 13.56 -18.53
C GLU A 596 40.08 14.47 -17.35
N PHE A 597 39.57 15.67 -17.64
CA PHE A 597 39.05 16.60 -16.64
C PHE A 597 37.66 17.08 -17.04
N PHE A 598 36.83 17.30 -16.03
CA PHE A 598 35.63 18.11 -16.18
C PHE A 598 35.93 19.55 -15.78
N ILE A 599 35.69 20.46 -16.70
CA ILE A 599 35.66 21.90 -16.42
C ILE A 599 34.19 22.31 -16.34
N ASN A 600 33.76 22.77 -15.17
CA ASN A 600 32.42 23.28 -14.94
C ASN A 600 32.51 24.79 -14.73
N ILE A 601 31.70 25.53 -15.49
CA ILE A 601 31.43 26.94 -15.25
C ILE A 601 30.06 26.98 -14.58
N ASP A 602 30.06 27.29 -13.28
CA ASP A 602 28.89 27.24 -12.42
C ASP A 602 28.43 28.66 -12.07
N HIS A 603 27.14 28.91 -12.12
CA HIS A 603 26.53 30.15 -11.67
C HIS A 603 25.41 29.84 -10.67
N PHE A 604 25.57 30.28 -9.43
CA PHE A 604 24.63 29.94 -8.35
C PHE A 604 23.44 30.89 -8.33
N HIS A 605 22.24 30.31 -8.29
CA HIS A 605 21.00 31.03 -8.09
C HIS A 605 20.56 30.95 -6.62
N GLN A 606 20.75 29.78 -5.99
CA GLN A 606 20.42 29.56 -4.60
C GLN A 606 21.46 28.65 -3.95
N PRO A 607 22.05 29.03 -2.81
CA PRO A 607 22.17 30.41 -2.32
C PRO A 607 23.03 31.27 -3.28
N LEU A 608 22.90 32.59 -3.20
CA LEU A 608 23.63 33.53 -4.07
C LEU A 608 25.13 33.56 -3.73
N LEU A 609 25.90 32.61 -4.27
CA LEU A 609 27.35 32.51 -4.07
C LEU A 609 28.19 33.17 -5.16
N GLY A 610 27.59 33.59 -6.27
CA GLY A 610 28.31 34.08 -7.45
C GLY A 610 28.64 32.96 -8.44
N SER A 611 29.64 33.19 -9.27
CA SER A 611 30.07 32.25 -10.31
C SER A 611 31.42 31.62 -9.99
N PHE A 612 31.61 30.37 -10.40
CA PHE A 612 32.84 29.62 -10.16
C PHE A 612 33.28 28.86 -11.40
N LEU A 613 34.59 28.78 -11.60
CA LEU A 613 35.21 27.76 -12.42
C LEU A 613 35.61 26.59 -11.52
N GLU A 614 35.06 25.40 -11.75
CA GLU A 614 35.44 24.16 -11.07
C GLU A 614 36.15 23.22 -12.05
N ILE A 615 37.37 22.80 -11.72
CA ILE A 615 38.08 21.72 -12.42
C ILE A 615 38.00 20.48 -11.58
N LYS A 616 37.51 19.37 -12.16
CA LYS A 616 37.13 18.17 -11.43
C LYS A 616 37.57 16.90 -12.15
N SER A 617 38.18 15.98 -11.42
CA SER A 617 38.52 14.63 -11.88
C SER A 617 38.33 13.62 -10.75
N ARG A 618 38.17 12.34 -11.09
CA ARG A 618 38.09 11.23 -10.13
C ARG A 618 39.12 10.15 -10.46
N THR A 619 39.47 9.34 -9.46
CA THR A 619 40.35 8.18 -9.61
C THR A 619 40.28 7.24 -8.39
N TRP A 620 40.61 5.97 -8.59
CA TRP A 620 40.82 5.01 -7.50
C TRP A 620 42.22 5.08 -6.88
N SER A 621 43.17 5.75 -7.54
CA SER A 621 44.59 5.77 -7.15
C SER A 621 44.98 7.09 -6.51
N LEU A 622 45.51 7.03 -5.28
CA LEU A 622 46.04 8.21 -4.58
C LEU A 622 47.17 8.90 -5.38
N ASN A 623 48.08 8.11 -5.95
CA ASN A 623 49.19 8.64 -6.76
C ASN A 623 48.69 9.36 -8.02
N ASP A 624 47.63 8.82 -8.64
CA ASP A 624 46.98 9.46 -9.78
C ASP A 624 46.22 10.72 -9.35
N ALA A 625 45.61 10.72 -8.17
CA ALA A 625 44.92 11.88 -7.61
C ALA A 625 45.91 13.04 -7.37
N GLU A 626 47.11 12.75 -6.85
CA GLU A 626 48.18 13.74 -6.69
C GLU A 626 48.62 14.35 -8.03
N LYS A 627 48.82 13.51 -9.05
CA LYS A 627 49.17 13.96 -10.40
C LYS A 627 48.06 14.85 -10.98
N LYS A 628 46.80 14.40 -10.88
CA LYS A 628 45.61 15.14 -11.33
C LYS A 628 45.45 16.48 -10.60
N SER A 629 45.81 16.55 -9.32
CA SER A 629 45.77 17.77 -8.52
C SER A 629 46.70 18.86 -9.07
N ALA A 630 47.95 18.49 -9.38
CA ALA A 630 48.90 19.42 -10.00
C ALA A 630 48.42 19.90 -11.39
N LEU A 631 47.92 18.98 -12.21
CA LEU A 631 47.37 19.30 -13.54
C LEU A 631 46.13 20.19 -13.49
N ALA A 632 45.28 20.05 -12.46
CA ALA A 632 44.12 20.90 -12.28
C ALA A 632 44.50 22.36 -11.99
N ILE A 633 45.58 22.59 -11.22
CA ILE A 633 46.12 23.94 -10.97
C ILE A 633 46.68 24.52 -12.28
N GLU A 634 47.44 23.74 -13.05
CA GLU A 634 47.93 24.19 -14.37
C GLU A 634 46.78 24.60 -15.30
N LEU A 635 45.67 23.86 -15.30
CA LEU A 635 44.50 24.18 -16.11
C LEU A 635 43.84 25.51 -15.69
N ILE A 636 43.81 25.84 -14.40
CA ILE A 636 43.35 27.16 -13.92
C ILE A 636 44.25 28.27 -14.47
N GLU A 637 45.56 28.08 -14.41
CA GLU A 637 46.53 29.06 -14.94
C GLU A 637 46.37 29.24 -16.44
N LEU A 638 46.19 28.14 -17.18
CA LEU A 638 45.98 28.14 -18.63
C LEU A 638 44.72 28.92 -19.03
N LEU A 639 43.69 28.92 -18.17
CA LEU A 639 42.45 29.69 -18.37
C LEU A 639 42.58 31.15 -17.92
N GLY A 640 43.78 31.59 -17.55
CA GLY A 640 44.10 32.99 -17.25
C GLY A 640 43.57 33.46 -15.90
N LEU A 641 43.50 32.56 -14.91
CA LEU A 641 43.13 32.83 -13.52
C LEU A 641 44.32 32.70 -12.57
N LYS A 642 45.51 33.05 -13.06
CA LYS A 642 46.76 33.00 -12.29
C LYS A 642 46.71 34.01 -11.14
N GLY A 643 46.93 33.53 -9.91
CA GLY A 643 46.91 34.34 -8.69
C GLY A 643 45.56 34.42 -7.96
N SER A 644 44.51 33.78 -8.49
CA SER A 644 43.27 33.61 -7.76
C SER A 644 43.43 32.61 -6.60
N LEU A 645 42.77 32.87 -5.47
CA LEU A 645 42.78 31.98 -4.32
C LEU A 645 42.01 30.68 -4.65
N PRO A 646 42.67 29.51 -4.68
CA PRO A 646 42.00 28.25 -4.96
C PRO A 646 41.12 27.84 -3.78
N ILE A 647 39.87 27.51 -4.08
CA ILE A 647 38.90 26.98 -3.13
C ILE A 647 38.82 25.47 -3.32
N THR A 648 39.02 24.71 -2.25
CA THR A 648 39.11 23.24 -2.31
C THR A 648 37.91 22.54 -1.69
N GLU A 649 37.14 23.27 -0.89
CA GLU A 649 35.90 22.81 -0.28
C GLU A 649 34.81 22.48 -1.31
N ASP A 650 33.91 21.55 -0.95
CA ASP A 650 32.67 21.38 -1.70
C ASP A 650 31.79 22.64 -1.56
N TYR A 651 30.93 22.90 -2.55
CA TYR A 651 30.00 24.04 -2.48
C TYR A 651 29.13 24.04 -1.22
N ILE A 652 28.68 22.87 -0.78
CA ILE A 652 27.90 22.72 0.47
C ILE A 652 28.68 23.17 1.72
N GLU A 653 30.00 22.97 1.75
CA GLU A 653 30.84 23.41 2.86
C GLU A 653 31.08 24.92 2.83
N LEU A 654 31.21 25.49 1.64
CA LEU A 654 31.29 26.95 1.47
C LEU A 654 30.02 27.66 1.93
N ILE A 655 28.86 27.07 1.66
CA ILE A 655 27.56 27.62 2.11
C ILE A 655 27.49 27.59 3.62
N ARG A 656 27.74 26.43 4.24
CA ARG A 656 27.68 26.29 5.71
C ARG A 656 28.66 27.23 6.41
N LYS A 657 29.87 27.47 5.86
CA LYS A 657 30.83 28.44 6.41
C LYS A 657 30.39 29.90 6.33
N LYS A 658 29.44 30.26 5.44
CA LYS A 658 28.90 31.62 5.30
C LYS A 658 27.65 31.87 6.16
N GLU A 659 27.01 30.80 6.65
CA GLU A 659 25.83 30.87 7.52
C GLU A 659 26.18 30.96 9.03
N TYR A 660 27.45 30.68 9.38
CA TYR A 660 28.06 30.99 10.68
C TYR A 660 29.03 32.15 10.53
#